data_AF-A0A956JH88-F1
#
_entry.id   AF-A0A956JH88-F1
#
_cell.length_a   1.000
_cell.length_b   1.000
_cell.length_c   1.000
_cell.angle_alpha   90.00
_cell.angle_beta   90.00
_cell.angle_gamma   90.00
#
_symmetry.space_group_name_H-M   'P 1'
#
loop_
_entity.id
_entity.type
_entity.pdbx_description
1 polymer ?
#
loop_
_entity_poly.entity_id
_entity_poly.type
_entity_poly.pdbx_seq_one_letter_code
_entity_poly.pdbx_strand_id
1 'polypeptide(L)'
;IFDLYSRDLRFDDFEINGYGSFGHDHAFIHAWELRLAELSRVDARLLDDAAAAALERERAQIQGELDAIFRDKYVYKSDAMFEVNAEISIGLCLIDKESRQRVSERAETRASLVPAFELLSVDVDGQTRAVYYDAAEDSYYYDGSDEVVAQELLARIERTPLAAGAPLTFRRAASGEHLRKNFRFDWNGDGYVDKAKIDWVSWAGHCNDKSNLEAHGVVIPAGDPGVEEYDAAAGSVAHYTRDLLNEFLLSLSELGSVMIDPRSGRRQNLSNDVFAGARDDDRPDRIVLAPRLTIPFRDRPNKLEIRRIDAAERSYTADEIFRPKLIAEDGRSATDNPLYRGTEEGDRVTLDLAGAVVHLALEIQVFDASGYPTTMRRDVSINFAEPPDEPVFVDTVLKDAGAREIYEISLDLKNHRWIAQLVRMEKVEGGRNYRPVDVGEPILRDFDVSGIVGQREVSLDDPALYMPFIKEALQSGINFTSETADGAGVWNGRTKRLVQRTEWRDDDSRWAKIALEVDARYGGNRGAFLVKHRADGKPDYYVPLALPFDFAWRTDVAFAPILGDMINSTANERGVISHVAGRYTAEALTSICDLLHAAFSGHRLLINHQGRRYAFSDRGAWEAACAELGALRQRALGIEEAPPEAAIVTLLDVSALVERKGFVQHEVVVGAAGVVTITLESRSGDADLYVNVGGPAAPRDGEYTLLSDNFNLLPERVELPDVAAGTTIGVAVHGYKASEYRLLITGPKVGATPAPTPEAIERRMHGVVAAGELNRLEGIAIAADGLLDVQLTGSGDADVYVDFGAEPTVESYAWRLYGAHSNERGQLKVAAGDVVHVMVAGYAPTSEYDLLVRSV
;
A
#
# COMPACT_ATOMS: atom_id res chain seq x y z
N ILE A 1 17.80 2.15 15.48
CA ILE A 1 17.51 0.70 15.34
C ILE A 1 18.12 0.16 14.05
N PHE A 2 17.91 0.80 12.90
CA PHE A 2 18.32 0.28 11.59
C PHE A 2 19.84 0.16 11.36
N ASP A 3 20.67 1.07 11.88
CA ASP A 3 22.14 0.96 11.75
C ASP A 3 22.75 -0.31 12.36
N LEU A 4 22.12 -0.88 13.40
CA LEU A 4 22.61 -2.07 14.10
C LEU A 4 22.35 -3.39 13.35
N TYR A 5 21.49 -3.38 12.34
CA TYR A 5 21.02 -4.59 11.67
C TYR A 5 21.32 -4.63 10.17
N SER A 6 22.22 -3.76 9.68
CA SER A 6 22.71 -3.84 8.30
C SER A 6 23.39 -5.20 8.05
N ARG A 7 23.00 -5.88 6.96
CA ARG A 7 23.52 -7.21 6.60
C ARG A 7 23.87 -7.26 5.11
N ASP A 8 24.88 -8.05 4.77
CA ASP A 8 25.12 -8.50 3.40
C ASP A 8 24.02 -9.49 2.99
N LEU A 9 22.97 -9.00 2.32
CA LEU A 9 21.85 -9.82 1.87
C LEU A 9 21.66 -9.73 0.35
N ARG A 10 21.32 -10.88 -0.24
CA ARG A 10 20.75 -10.95 -1.60
C ARG A 10 19.28 -10.59 -1.47
N PHE A 11 18.90 -9.46 -2.03
CA PHE A 11 17.51 -9.06 -2.15
C PHE A 11 16.79 -9.97 -3.16
N ASP A 12 15.50 -10.20 -2.96
CA ASP A 12 14.68 -10.76 -4.04
C ASP A 12 14.60 -9.69 -5.14
N ASP A 13 15.20 -9.96 -6.29
CA ASP A 13 15.07 -9.12 -7.49
C ASP A 13 13.63 -9.14 -8.03
N PHE A 14 12.73 -9.95 -7.44
CA PHE A 14 11.31 -9.97 -7.78
C PHE A 14 10.63 -8.61 -7.54
N GLU A 15 9.91 -8.19 -8.56
CA GLU A 15 9.16 -6.95 -8.68
C GLU A 15 7.83 -7.07 -7.94
N ILE A 16 7.62 -6.19 -6.97
CA ILE A 16 6.31 -5.86 -6.40
C ILE A 16 6.10 -4.40 -6.78
N ASN A 17 5.19 -4.15 -7.71
CA ASN A 17 4.91 -2.84 -8.28
C ASN A 17 4.63 -1.81 -7.18
N GLY A 18 5.30 -0.65 -7.24
CA GLY A 18 5.00 0.51 -6.40
C GLY A 18 5.22 0.29 -4.90
N TYR A 19 4.89 1.29 -4.09
CA TYR A 19 4.82 1.21 -2.63
C TYR A 19 4.14 -0.12 -2.21
N GLY A 20 4.98 -1.06 -1.74
CA GLY A 20 4.84 -2.53 -1.81
C GLY A 20 3.56 -3.23 -1.32
N SER A 21 2.81 -3.78 -2.26
CA SER A 21 1.52 -4.42 -2.03
C SER A 21 1.64 -5.97 -1.97
N PHE A 22 1.01 -6.58 -0.96
CA PHE A 22 0.66 -8.00 -0.90
C PHE A 22 -0.77 -8.16 -1.43
N GLY A 23 -0.95 -8.78 -2.60
CA GLY A 23 -2.25 -8.76 -3.28
C GLY A 23 -2.62 -7.36 -3.76
N HIS A 24 -3.72 -7.18 -4.49
CA HIS A 24 -4.07 -5.91 -5.15
C HIS A 24 -4.36 -4.70 -4.21
N ASP A 25 -4.10 -4.81 -2.91
CA ASP A 25 -4.24 -3.78 -1.90
C ASP A 25 -2.84 -3.20 -1.55
N HIS A 26 -2.76 -1.88 -1.37
CA HIS A 26 -1.52 -1.08 -1.31
C HIS A 26 -0.74 -1.27 -0.01
N ALA A 27 0.59 -1.04 -0.05
CA ALA A 27 1.49 -1.13 1.12
C ALA A 27 0.98 -0.40 2.37
N PHE A 28 1.56 -0.76 3.53
CA PHE A 28 1.39 -0.12 4.83
C PHE A 28 0.05 -0.41 5.50
N ILE A 29 -1.02 -0.58 4.73
CA ILE A 29 -2.37 -0.66 5.27
C ILE A 29 -2.63 -2.00 5.95
N HIS A 30 -2.23 -3.11 5.35
CA HIS A 30 -2.57 -4.44 5.88
C HIS A 30 -1.97 -4.66 7.26
N ALA A 31 -0.70 -4.29 7.43
CA ALA A 31 -0.02 -4.44 8.70
C ALA A 31 -0.73 -3.64 9.83
N TRP A 32 -1.19 -2.42 9.53
CA TRP A 32 -1.93 -1.57 10.47
C TRP A 32 -3.38 -2.07 10.71
N GLU A 33 -4.12 -2.42 9.65
CA GLU A 33 -5.48 -2.97 9.76
C GLU A 33 -5.49 -4.29 10.54
N LEU A 34 -4.56 -5.20 10.25
CA LEU A 34 -4.39 -6.46 10.98
C LEU A 34 -4.11 -6.16 12.46
N ARG A 35 -3.15 -5.28 12.76
CA ARG A 35 -2.83 -4.95 14.16
C ARG A 35 -4.03 -4.34 14.87
N LEU A 36 -4.77 -3.43 14.24
CA LEU A 36 -5.97 -2.84 14.84
C LEU A 36 -7.05 -3.90 15.10
N ALA A 37 -7.23 -4.85 14.17
CA ALA A 37 -8.15 -5.97 14.34
C ALA A 37 -7.74 -6.89 15.50
N GLU A 38 -6.46 -7.23 15.63
CA GLU A 38 -5.95 -8.01 16.76
C GLU A 38 -6.18 -7.30 18.09
N LEU A 39 -5.81 -6.01 18.16
CA LEU A 39 -6.02 -5.20 19.36
C LEU A 39 -7.49 -5.14 19.71
N SER A 40 -8.41 -5.10 18.74
CA SER A 40 -9.86 -5.07 18.98
C SER A 40 -10.41 -6.34 19.66
N ARG A 41 -9.70 -7.47 19.57
CA ARG A 41 -10.05 -8.73 20.26
C ARG A 41 -9.62 -8.77 21.72
N VAL A 42 -8.72 -7.87 22.13
CA VAL A 42 -8.20 -7.81 23.50
C VAL A 42 -9.30 -7.43 24.49
N ASP A 43 -9.56 -8.29 25.47
CA ASP A 43 -10.49 -7.99 26.56
C ASP A 43 -9.81 -7.13 27.62
N ALA A 44 -10.10 -5.83 27.62
CA ALA A 44 -9.50 -4.86 28.53
C ALA A 44 -9.77 -5.18 30.01
N ARG A 45 -10.78 -6.00 30.35
CA ARG A 45 -11.06 -6.42 31.74
C ARG A 45 -10.00 -7.37 32.29
N LEU A 46 -9.23 -8.00 31.40
CA LEU A 46 -8.11 -8.89 31.75
C LEU A 46 -6.78 -8.15 31.86
N LEU A 47 -6.77 -6.85 31.57
CA LEU A 47 -5.60 -6.00 31.66
C LEU A 47 -5.59 -5.22 32.97
N ASP A 48 -4.40 -4.89 33.47
CA ASP A 48 -4.28 -3.84 34.48
C ASP A 48 -4.59 -2.45 33.89
N ASP A 49 -4.86 -1.46 34.76
CA ASP A 49 -5.24 -0.11 34.32
C ASP A 49 -4.23 0.54 33.36
N ALA A 50 -2.94 0.24 33.55
CA ALA A 50 -1.88 0.82 32.72
C ALA A 50 -1.86 0.18 31.33
N ALA A 51 -1.98 -1.14 31.24
CA ALA A 51 -2.06 -1.89 30.00
C ALA A 51 -3.37 -1.61 29.25
N ALA A 52 -4.50 -1.50 29.94
CA ALA A 52 -5.77 -1.10 29.34
C ALA A 52 -5.70 0.31 28.75
N ALA A 53 -5.10 1.27 29.47
CA ALA A 53 -4.90 2.62 28.93
C ALA A 53 -3.91 2.64 27.75
N ALA A 54 -2.89 1.79 27.76
CA ALA A 54 -1.95 1.65 26.65
C ALA A 54 -2.60 1.05 25.40
N LEU A 55 -3.45 0.03 25.56
CA LEU A 55 -4.25 -0.56 24.49
C LEU A 55 -5.10 0.48 23.76
N GLU A 56 -5.82 1.32 24.50
CA GLU A 56 -6.66 2.36 23.90
C GLU A 56 -5.83 3.42 23.16
N ARG A 57 -4.64 3.76 23.68
CA ARG A 57 -3.71 4.66 22.97
C ARG A 57 -3.13 4.02 21.73
N GLU A 58 -2.75 2.74 21.77
CA GLU A 58 -2.25 2.00 20.61
C GLU A 58 -3.31 1.96 19.50
N ARG A 59 -4.56 1.63 19.84
CA ARG A 59 -5.70 1.65 18.90
C ARG A 59 -5.89 3.04 18.26
N ALA A 60 -5.88 4.10 19.08
CA ALA A 60 -6.04 5.47 18.59
C ALA A 60 -4.88 5.91 17.68
N GLN A 61 -3.64 5.55 18.03
CA GLN A 61 -2.44 5.86 17.24
C GLN A 61 -2.44 5.14 15.89
N ILE A 62 -2.81 3.86 15.87
CA ILE A 62 -2.96 3.09 14.63
C ILE A 62 -4.08 3.66 13.75
N GLN A 63 -5.22 4.02 14.35
CA GLN A 63 -6.31 4.66 13.61
C GLN A 63 -5.87 6.00 13.03
N GLY A 64 -5.05 6.78 13.75
CA GLY A 64 -4.47 8.03 13.24
C GLY A 64 -3.63 7.82 11.98
N GLU A 65 -2.77 6.80 11.97
CA GLU A 65 -1.97 6.45 10.79
C GLU A 65 -2.84 6.00 9.62
N LEU A 66 -3.83 5.13 9.86
CA LEU A 66 -4.78 4.71 8.83
C LEU A 66 -5.57 5.89 8.27
N ASP A 67 -6.02 6.82 9.10
CA ASP A 67 -6.73 8.02 8.67
C ASP A 67 -5.86 8.92 7.79
N ALA A 68 -4.55 9.01 8.08
CA ALA A 68 -3.60 9.75 7.25
C ALA A 68 -3.35 9.03 5.91
N ILE A 69 -3.11 7.72 5.94
CA ILE A 69 -2.91 6.93 4.71
C ILE A 69 -4.15 7.01 3.83
N PHE A 70 -5.34 6.79 4.38
CA PHE A 70 -6.58 6.85 3.63
C PHE A 70 -6.92 8.23 3.11
N ARG A 71 -6.48 9.32 3.75
CA ARG A 71 -6.75 10.68 3.28
C ARG A 71 -5.76 11.16 2.22
N ASP A 72 -4.50 10.76 2.33
CA ASP A 72 -3.41 11.41 1.62
C ASP A 72 -2.67 10.47 0.66
N LYS A 73 -2.64 9.16 0.94
CA LYS A 73 -1.77 8.20 0.23
C LYS A 73 -2.47 7.00 -0.40
N TYR A 74 -3.77 6.86 -0.21
CA TYR A 74 -4.49 5.68 -0.67
C TYR A 74 -5.17 5.91 -2.03
N VAL A 75 -4.99 4.95 -2.93
CA VAL A 75 -5.77 4.81 -4.16
C VAL A 75 -6.17 3.35 -4.26
N TYR A 76 -7.40 3.02 -4.69
CA TYR A 76 -7.81 1.62 -4.77
C TYR A 76 -7.39 0.97 -6.08
N LYS A 77 -7.63 1.65 -7.21
CA LYS A 77 -7.19 1.20 -8.54
C LYS A 77 -6.06 2.10 -9.02
N SER A 78 -4.86 1.52 -9.16
CA SER A 78 -3.64 2.23 -9.55
C SER A 78 -3.69 2.90 -10.93
N ASP A 79 -4.72 2.61 -11.74
CA ASP A 79 -4.85 3.13 -13.08
C ASP A 79 -5.70 4.39 -13.20
N ALA A 80 -6.53 4.79 -12.21
CA ALA A 80 -7.27 6.07 -12.29
C ALA A 80 -7.92 6.55 -10.97
N MET A 81 -7.74 7.84 -10.66
CA MET A 81 -8.48 8.58 -9.63
C MET A 81 -9.31 9.71 -10.25
N PHE A 82 -10.54 9.90 -9.79
CA PHE A 82 -11.42 11.02 -10.19
C PHE A 82 -12.11 11.64 -8.99
N GLU A 83 -11.96 12.95 -8.81
CA GLU A 83 -12.57 13.69 -7.70
C GLU A 83 -14.08 13.84 -7.84
N VAL A 84 -14.60 13.85 -9.07
CA VAL A 84 -16.04 13.79 -9.34
C VAL A 84 -16.66 12.44 -8.94
N ASN A 85 -15.86 11.43 -8.63
CA ASN A 85 -16.33 10.10 -8.24
C ASN A 85 -15.41 9.50 -7.16
N ALA A 86 -15.10 10.31 -6.15
CA ALA A 86 -14.02 10.04 -5.21
C ALA A 86 -14.19 8.70 -4.49
N GLU A 87 -15.36 8.44 -3.89
CA GLU A 87 -15.60 7.19 -3.12
C GLU A 87 -15.42 5.93 -3.97
N ILE A 88 -15.89 5.93 -5.21
CA ILE A 88 -15.73 4.79 -6.13
C ILE A 88 -14.28 4.66 -6.60
N SER A 89 -13.60 5.78 -6.85
CA SER A 89 -12.22 5.79 -7.35
C SER A 89 -11.25 5.21 -6.31
N ILE A 90 -11.43 5.59 -5.06
CA ILE A 90 -10.60 5.15 -3.94
C ILE A 90 -11.17 3.92 -3.22
N GLY A 91 -12.38 3.46 -3.54
CA GLY A 91 -12.97 2.30 -2.84
C GLY A 91 -13.29 2.50 -1.35
N LEU A 92 -13.48 3.74 -0.87
CA LEU A 92 -13.71 4.09 0.53
C LEU A 92 -14.85 5.11 0.69
N CYS A 93 -15.45 5.16 1.87
CA CYS A 93 -16.49 6.13 2.25
C CYS A 93 -15.88 7.37 2.89
N LEU A 94 -16.31 8.57 2.49
CA LEU A 94 -15.88 9.82 3.14
C LEU A 94 -16.60 10.03 4.46
N ILE A 95 -15.82 10.25 5.52
CA ILE A 95 -16.31 10.42 6.88
C ILE A 95 -15.69 11.65 7.54
N ASP A 96 -16.39 12.16 8.56
CA ASP A 96 -15.81 13.06 9.52
C ASP A 96 -14.87 12.28 10.45
N LYS A 97 -13.65 12.78 10.64
CA LYS A 97 -12.60 12.06 11.39
C LYS A 97 -12.97 11.86 12.86
N GLU A 98 -13.64 12.83 13.47
CA GLU A 98 -13.95 12.81 14.91
C GLU A 98 -15.15 11.91 15.23
N SER A 99 -16.27 12.13 14.56
CA SER A 99 -17.50 11.35 14.77
C SER A 99 -17.48 9.99 14.08
N ARG A 100 -16.58 9.79 13.11
CA ARG A 100 -16.53 8.64 12.20
C ARG A 100 -17.77 8.46 11.33
N GLN A 101 -18.67 9.44 11.38
CA GLN A 101 -19.92 9.44 10.63
C GLN A 101 -19.67 9.80 9.17
N ARG A 102 -20.39 9.14 8.26
CA ARG A 102 -20.39 9.46 6.83
C ARG A 102 -20.96 10.84 6.56
N VAL A 103 -20.21 11.65 5.80
CA VAL A 103 -20.62 13.02 5.47
C VAL A 103 -21.47 13.07 4.21
N SER A 104 -22.30 14.10 4.10
CA SER A 104 -23.11 14.40 2.92
C SER A 104 -22.72 15.72 2.28
N GLU A 105 -22.78 15.78 0.95
CA GLU A 105 -22.61 17.05 0.25
C GLU A 105 -23.85 17.94 0.45
N ARG A 106 -23.62 19.19 0.87
CA ARG A 106 -24.65 20.18 1.09
C ARG A 106 -25.39 20.50 -0.20
N ALA A 107 -26.71 20.63 -0.12
CA ALA A 107 -27.55 20.91 -1.29
C ALA A 107 -27.14 22.22 -1.99
N GLU A 108 -26.72 23.24 -1.24
CA GLU A 108 -26.36 24.55 -1.77
C GLU A 108 -25.10 24.53 -2.66
N THR A 109 -24.19 23.58 -2.46
CA THR A 109 -22.91 23.53 -3.17
C THR A 109 -22.90 22.56 -4.35
N ARG A 110 -23.98 21.81 -4.60
CA ARG A 110 -24.05 20.81 -5.69
C ARG A 110 -23.78 21.36 -7.09
N ALA A 111 -24.08 22.64 -7.31
CA ALA A 111 -23.79 23.34 -8.56
C ALA A 111 -22.50 24.20 -8.52
N SER A 112 -21.86 24.29 -7.35
CA SER A 112 -20.56 24.95 -7.16
C SER A 112 -19.41 24.06 -7.66
N LEU A 113 -18.25 24.65 -7.91
CA LEU A 113 -17.01 23.90 -8.18
C LEU A 113 -16.39 23.32 -6.90
N VAL A 114 -16.74 23.89 -5.76
CA VAL A 114 -16.20 23.53 -4.43
C VAL A 114 -17.34 22.96 -3.59
N PRO A 115 -17.31 21.66 -3.24
CA PRO A 115 -18.31 21.05 -2.38
C PRO A 115 -18.14 21.51 -0.93
N ALA A 116 -19.24 21.63 -0.20
CA ALA A 116 -19.24 21.74 1.25
C ALA A 116 -20.01 20.56 1.85
N PHE A 117 -19.66 20.18 3.08
CA PHE A 117 -20.16 18.97 3.71
C PHE A 117 -20.98 19.23 4.97
N GLU A 118 -21.82 18.26 5.32
CA GLU A 118 -22.65 18.26 6.53
C GLU A 118 -22.79 16.84 7.09
N LEU A 119 -22.99 16.75 8.40
CA LEU A 119 -23.43 15.52 9.08
C LEU A 119 -24.96 15.52 9.16
N LEU A 120 -25.56 14.35 8.97
CA LEU A 120 -27.01 14.19 8.97
C LEU A 120 -27.44 13.15 10.01
N SER A 121 -28.49 13.42 10.76
CA SER A 121 -29.03 12.46 11.72
C SER A 121 -30.55 12.48 11.72
N VAL A 122 -31.17 11.38 12.14
CA VAL A 122 -32.62 11.30 12.29
C VAL A 122 -32.98 10.55 13.56
N ASP A 123 -33.98 11.04 14.28
CA ASP A 123 -34.53 10.33 15.43
C ASP A 123 -35.51 9.25 14.97
N VAL A 124 -35.23 8.00 15.34
CA VAL A 124 -36.07 6.83 15.11
C VAL A 124 -36.39 6.24 16.46
N ASP A 125 -37.66 6.29 16.86
CA ASP A 125 -38.15 5.76 18.15
C ASP A 125 -37.36 6.25 19.38
N GLY A 126 -36.92 7.52 19.38
CA GLY A 126 -36.14 8.11 20.48
C GLY A 126 -34.65 7.80 20.43
N GLN A 127 -34.15 7.19 19.34
CA GLN A 127 -32.73 6.97 19.09
C GLN A 127 -32.27 7.81 17.89
N THR A 128 -31.28 8.67 18.11
CA THR A 128 -30.60 9.38 17.04
C THR A 128 -29.75 8.41 16.22
N ARG A 129 -30.10 8.19 14.96
CA ARG A 129 -29.31 7.41 14.00
C ARG A 129 -28.62 8.34 13.01
N ALA A 130 -27.35 8.07 12.74
CA ALA A 130 -26.60 8.73 11.68
C ALA A 130 -27.14 8.30 10.31
N VAL A 131 -27.25 9.26 9.38
CA VAL A 131 -27.67 9.03 8.01
C VAL A 131 -26.74 9.76 7.05
N TYR A 132 -26.77 9.38 5.78
CA TYR A 132 -26.12 10.11 4.70
C TYR A 132 -27.05 10.22 3.50
N TYR A 133 -26.81 11.22 2.66
CA TYR A 133 -27.54 11.43 1.42
C TYR A 133 -26.71 10.97 0.22
N ASP A 134 -27.34 10.21 -0.67
CA ASP A 134 -26.82 9.84 -1.98
C ASP A 134 -27.52 10.68 -3.06
N ALA A 135 -26.77 11.59 -3.67
CA ALA A 135 -27.28 12.46 -4.72
C ALA A 135 -27.54 11.74 -6.06
N ALA A 136 -26.90 10.60 -6.31
CA ALA A 136 -27.10 9.84 -7.54
C ALA A 136 -28.43 9.05 -7.50
N GLU A 137 -28.87 8.66 -6.30
CA GLU A 137 -30.10 7.89 -6.07
C GLU A 137 -31.22 8.74 -5.47
N ASP A 138 -30.94 10.02 -5.18
CA ASP A 138 -31.85 10.97 -4.54
C ASP A 138 -32.50 10.40 -3.26
N SER A 139 -31.71 9.71 -2.45
CA SER A 139 -32.18 8.93 -1.30
C SER A 139 -31.29 9.13 -0.08
N TYR A 140 -31.87 8.94 1.11
CA TYR A 140 -31.15 8.95 2.38
C TYR A 140 -30.99 7.52 2.87
N TYR A 141 -29.82 7.19 3.39
CA TYR A 141 -29.44 5.87 3.88
C TYR A 141 -28.96 5.98 5.32
N TYR A 142 -29.17 4.94 6.12
CA TYR A 142 -28.52 4.84 7.42
C TYR A 142 -27.02 4.58 7.25
N ASP A 143 -26.19 5.26 8.05
CA ASP A 143 -24.74 5.10 7.99
C ASP A 143 -24.34 3.64 8.33
N GLY A 144 -23.47 3.05 7.51
CA GLY A 144 -23.04 1.66 7.65
C GLY A 144 -24.02 0.60 7.12
N SER A 145 -25.05 0.96 6.36
CA SER A 145 -25.95 0.01 5.69
C SER A 145 -26.48 0.51 4.34
N ASP A 146 -27.20 -0.35 3.60
CA ASP A 146 -28.00 -0.02 2.41
C ASP A 146 -29.48 0.23 2.75
N GLU A 147 -29.81 0.36 4.04
CA GLU A 147 -31.16 0.61 4.50
C GLU A 147 -31.57 2.06 4.17
N VAL A 148 -32.58 2.21 3.30
CA VAL A 148 -33.16 3.51 2.94
C VAL A 148 -33.98 4.07 4.12
N VAL A 149 -33.78 5.35 4.43
CA VAL A 149 -34.57 6.07 5.43
C VAL A 149 -36.00 6.26 4.93
N ALA A 150 -36.98 5.83 5.73
CA ALA A 150 -38.40 5.91 5.36
C ALA A 150 -38.87 7.35 5.08
N GLN A 151 -39.80 7.50 4.13
CA GLN A 151 -40.19 8.81 3.59
C GLN A 151 -40.77 9.77 4.64
N GLU A 152 -41.49 9.23 5.63
CA GLU A 152 -42.07 9.95 6.76
C GLU A 152 -41.02 10.52 7.74
N LEU A 153 -39.80 9.99 7.72
CA LEU A 153 -38.70 10.43 8.57
C LEU A 153 -37.86 11.54 7.93
N LEU A 154 -37.94 11.73 6.61
CA LEU A 154 -37.08 12.68 5.89
C LEU A 154 -37.23 14.13 6.38
N ALA A 155 -38.45 14.52 6.77
CA ALA A 155 -38.71 15.86 7.31
C ALA A 155 -38.12 16.10 8.71
N ARG A 156 -37.68 15.03 9.39
CA ARG A 156 -37.08 15.04 10.73
C ARG A 156 -35.56 14.95 10.70
N ILE A 157 -34.94 14.96 9.53
CA ILE A 157 -33.48 14.91 9.41
C ILE A 157 -32.88 16.22 9.93
N GLU A 158 -32.04 16.09 10.95
CA GLU A 158 -31.20 17.15 11.49
C GLU A 158 -29.92 17.26 10.66
N ARG A 159 -29.47 18.50 10.45
CA ARG A 159 -28.31 18.83 9.60
C ARG A 159 -27.32 19.66 10.37
N THR A 160 -26.08 19.20 10.39
CA THR A 160 -24.98 19.90 11.04
C THR A 160 -23.92 20.25 9.99
N PRO A 161 -23.89 21.51 9.52
CA PRO A 161 -22.89 21.94 8.55
C PRO A 161 -21.48 21.81 9.12
N LEU A 162 -20.57 21.26 8.31
CA LEU A 162 -19.15 21.24 8.64
C LEU A 162 -18.48 22.55 8.20
N ALA A 163 -17.52 23.02 8.99
CA ALA A 163 -16.72 24.18 8.64
C ALA A 163 -15.80 23.86 7.44
N ALA A 164 -15.41 24.91 6.70
CA ALA A 164 -14.37 24.75 5.69
C ALA A 164 -13.07 24.25 6.36
N GLY A 165 -12.48 23.20 5.81
CA GLY A 165 -11.30 22.55 6.39
C GLY A 165 -11.58 21.64 7.58
N ALA A 166 -12.84 21.20 7.79
CA ALA A 166 -13.13 20.14 8.75
C ALA A 166 -12.23 18.91 8.51
N PRO A 167 -11.81 18.20 9.58
CA PRO A 167 -10.91 17.06 9.45
C PRO A 167 -11.67 15.87 8.84
N LEU A 168 -11.62 15.76 7.52
CA LEU A 168 -12.25 14.68 6.77
C LEU A 168 -11.23 13.59 6.46
N THR A 169 -11.66 12.33 6.52
CA THR A 169 -10.87 11.16 6.15
C THR A 169 -11.79 10.09 5.56
N PHE A 170 -11.26 8.91 5.28
CA PHE A 170 -11.98 7.83 4.64
C PHE A 170 -11.91 6.55 5.48
N ARG A 171 -12.91 5.69 5.30
CA ARG A 171 -12.94 4.34 5.88
C ARG A 171 -13.43 3.32 4.87
N ARG A 172 -13.10 2.05 5.10
CA ARG A 172 -13.72 0.93 4.39
C ARG A 172 -15.25 1.01 4.55
N ALA A 173 -15.97 0.71 3.48
CA ALA A 173 -17.42 0.55 3.54
C ALA A 173 -17.76 -0.61 4.48
N ALA A 174 -18.80 -0.45 5.30
CA ALA A 174 -19.30 -1.54 6.13
C ALA A 174 -19.97 -2.62 5.26
N SER A 175 -20.15 -3.82 5.84
CA SER A 175 -20.90 -4.88 5.15
C SER A 175 -22.33 -4.42 4.86
N GLY A 176 -22.71 -4.39 3.58
CA GLY A 176 -24.02 -3.90 3.13
C GLY A 176 -24.06 -2.40 2.84
N GLU A 177 -22.99 -1.64 3.07
CA GLU A 177 -22.92 -0.23 2.69
C GLU A 177 -22.33 -0.09 1.27
N HIS A 178 -22.94 0.74 0.41
CA HIS A 178 -22.42 1.01 -0.92
C HIS A 178 -21.64 2.32 -1.02
N LEU A 179 -20.73 2.37 -1.99
CA LEU A 179 -19.99 3.57 -2.38
C LEU A 179 -20.85 4.45 -3.30
N ARG A 180 -20.88 5.76 -3.07
CA ARG A 180 -21.73 6.69 -3.84
C ARG A 180 -21.11 6.99 -5.20
N LYS A 181 -21.95 6.97 -6.24
CA LYS A 181 -21.57 7.42 -7.58
C LYS A 181 -21.60 8.94 -7.64
N ASN A 182 -20.71 9.52 -8.44
CA ASN A 182 -20.60 10.95 -8.66
C ASN A 182 -20.35 11.77 -7.38
N PHE A 183 -19.83 11.13 -6.32
CA PHE A 183 -19.53 11.82 -5.09
C PHE A 183 -18.29 12.70 -5.27
N ARG A 184 -18.43 13.99 -4.95
CA ARG A 184 -17.44 15.02 -5.25
C ARG A 184 -16.61 15.33 -4.03
N PHE A 185 -15.29 15.28 -4.18
CA PHE A 185 -14.36 15.66 -3.13
C PHE A 185 -13.07 16.15 -3.76
N ASP A 186 -12.68 17.39 -3.42
CA ASP A 186 -11.37 17.95 -3.73
C ASP A 186 -10.34 17.20 -2.89
N TRP A 187 -9.81 16.15 -3.50
CA TRP A 187 -8.90 15.22 -2.86
C TRP A 187 -7.51 15.81 -2.85
N ASN A 188 -7.11 16.41 -3.98
CA ASN A 188 -5.78 16.92 -4.21
C ASN A 188 -5.49 18.24 -3.48
N GLY A 189 -6.53 18.92 -3.00
CA GLY A 189 -6.45 20.15 -2.21
C GLY A 189 -6.16 21.39 -3.06
N ASP A 190 -6.39 21.36 -4.37
CA ASP A 190 -6.13 22.49 -5.28
C ASP A 190 -7.20 23.60 -5.19
N GLY A 191 -8.29 23.34 -4.47
CA GLY A 191 -9.36 24.28 -4.18
C GLY A 191 -10.60 24.12 -5.05
N TYR A 192 -10.70 23.08 -5.89
CA TYR A 192 -11.93 22.72 -6.61
C TYR A 192 -11.97 21.23 -6.97
N VAL A 193 -13.12 20.74 -7.44
CA VAL A 193 -13.24 19.33 -7.86
C VAL A 193 -12.85 19.18 -9.32
N ASP A 194 -11.78 18.42 -9.57
CA ASP A 194 -11.28 18.05 -10.89
C ASP A 194 -12.19 17.06 -11.63
N LYS A 195 -12.42 17.32 -12.91
CA LYS A 195 -13.12 16.42 -13.84
C LYS A 195 -12.18 15.48 -14.56
N ALA A 196 -10.92 15.87 -14.67
CA ALA A 196 -9.90 15.07 -15.32
C ALA A 196 -9.49 13.90 -14.43
N LYS A 197 -8.86 12.92 -15.05
CA LYS A 197 -8.17 11.85 -14.32
C LYS A 197 -7.00 12.49 -13.58
N ILE A 198 -6.92 12.26 -12.28
CA ILE A 198 -5.71 12.56 -11.51
C ILE A 198 -4.77 11.37 -11.64
N ASP A 199 -3.54 11.64 -12.06
CA ASP A 199 -2.51 10.61 -12.15
C ASP A 199 -2.04 10.23 -10.74
N TRP A 200 -2.08 8.94 -10.43
CA TRP A 200 -1.70 8.39 -9.12
C TRP A 200 -0.27 8.82 -8.74
N VAL A 201 0.63 8.82 -9.72
CA VAL A 201 2.05 9.01 -9.46
C VAL A 201 2.36 10.45 -9.04
N SER A 202 1.76 11.43 -9.71
CA SER A 202 1.85 12.84 -9.28
C SER A 202 1.26 13.11 -7.90
N TRP A 203 0.40 12.21 -7.41
CA TRP A 203 -0.32 12.38 -6.15
C TRP A 203 0.37 11.73 -4.95
N ALA A 204 0.82 10.47 -5.07
CA ALA A 204 1.34 9.70 -3.93
C ALA A 204 2.68 10.20 -3.36
N GLY A 205 3.37 11.09 -4.07
CA GLY A 205 4.70 11.58 -3.72
C GLY A 205 5.79 10.59 -4.13
N HIS A 206 6.85 11.11 -4.73
CA HIS A 206 7.96 10.32 -5.27
C HIS A 206 9.04 10.11 -4.19
N CYS A 207 9.23 8.88 -3.70
CA CYS A 207 10.47 8.38 -3.09
C CYS A 207 10.29 6.90 -2.75
N ASN A 208 10.95 5.96 -3.43
CA ASN A 208 10.79 4.55 -3.09
C ASN A 208 11.50 4.24 -1.76
N ASP A 209 10.81 4.27 -0.63
CA ASP A 209 11.36 3.98 0.70
C ASP A 209 12.08 2.63 0.77
N LYS A 210 11.58 1.66 0.00
CA LYS A 210 12.22 0.35 -0.20
C LYS A 210 13.63 0.46 -0.77
N SER A 211 13.87 1.40 -1.69
CA SER A 211 15.19 1.57 -2.33
C SER A 211 16.26 2.05 -1.35
N ASN A 212 15.87 2.89 -0.38
CA ASN A 212 16.75 3.30 0.72
C ASN A 212 17.06 2.12 1.64
N LEU A 213 16.05 1.38 2.05
CA LEU A 213 16.24 0.15 2.84
C LEU A 213 17.13 -0.87 2.11
N GLU A 214 16.96 -1.03 0.80
CA GLU A 214 17.78 -1.87 -0.07
C GLU A 214 19.24 -1.42 -0.16
N ALA A 215 19.48 -0.12 -0.32
CA ALA A 215 20.83 0.44 -0.38
C ALA A 215 21.58 0.21 0.95
N HIS A 216 20.87 0.23 2.07
CA HIS A 216 21.42 0.00 3.41
C HIS A 216 21.43 -1.48 3.85
N GLY A 217 20.81 -2.38 3.06
CA GLY A 217 20.73 -3.81 3.41
C GLY A 217 19.81 -4.10 4.61
N VAL A 218 18.79 -3.28 4.83
CA VAL A 218 17.82 -3.42 5.93
C VAL A 218 16.53 -4.05 5.39
N VAL A 219 16.38 -5.36 5.54
CA VAL A 219 15.17 -6.10 5.08
C VAL A 219 14.99 -7.37 5.89
N ILE A 220 13.75 -7.86 5.97
CA ILE A 220 13.49 -9.22 6.46
C ILE A 220 13.94 -10.24 5.38
N PRO A 221 14.91 -11.13 5.69
CA PRO A 221 15.52 -12.02 4.70
C PRO A 221 14.51 -12.91 3.98
N ALA A 222 14.81 -13.29 2.74
CA ALA A 222 14.04 -14.31 2.02
C ALA A 222 14.04 -15.64 2.80
N GLY A 223 12.87 -16.28 2.89
CA GLY A 223 12.67 -17.51 3.66
C GLY A 223 12.52 -17.33 5.17
N ASP A 224 12.48 -16.09 5.67
CA ASP A 224 12.13 -15.82 7.06
C ASP A 224 10.69 -16.32 7.37
N PRO A 225 10.49 -17.16 8.40
CA PRO A 225 9.18 -17.75 8.68
C PRO A 225 8.18 -16.78 9.34
N GLY A 226 8.59 -15.54 9.65
CA GLY A 226 7.77 -14.56 10.34
C GLY A 226 7.85 -14.65 11.86
N VAL A 227 6.87 -14.06 12.55
CA VAL A 227 6.73 -14.05 14.01
C VAL A 227 5.30 -14.45 14.38
N GLU A 228 5.15 -15.34 15.34
CA GLU A 228 3.86 -15.73 15.93
C GLU A 228 3.74 -15.13 17.32
N GLU A 229 2.66 -14.38 17.57
CA GLU A 229 2.38 -13.76 18.86
C GLU A 229 1.03 -14.25 19.40
N TYR A 230 1.04 -14.91 20.55
CA TYR A 230 -0.19 -15.17 21.31
C TYR A 230 -0.47 -14.02 22.27
N ASP A 231 -1.63 -13.38 22.16
CA ASP A 231 -2.07 -12.37 23.13
C ASP A 231 -2.95 -13.01 24.19
N ALA A 232 -2.49 -12.98 25.45
CA ALA A 232 -3.16 -13.65 26.55
C ALA A 232 -4.54 -13.05 26.89
N ALA A 233 -4.76 -11.76 26.62
CA ALA A 233 -6.03 -11.10 26.89
C ALA A 233 -7.01 -11.26 25.71
N ALA A 234 -6.51 -11.28 24.46
CA ALA A 234 -7.33 -11.64 23.30
C ALA A 234 -7.70 -13.12 23.28
N GLY A 235 -6.77 -13.99 23.68
CA GLY A 235 -6.91 -15.45 23.58
C GLY A 235 -6.70 -15.98 22.16
N SER A 236 -6.04 -15.23 21.28
CA SER A 236 -5.77 -15.58 19.89
C SER A 236 -4.29 -15.45 19.54
N VAL A 237 -3.87 -16.15 18.48
CA VAL A 237 -2.53 -16.06 17.91
C VAL A 237 -2.60 -15.20 16.64
N ALA A 238 -1.71 -14.21 16.56
CA ALA A 238 -1.45 -13.43 15.35
C ALA A 238 -0.20 -13.96 14.65
N HIS A 239 -0.25 -14.02 13.31
CA HIS A 239 0.86 -14.46 12.47
C HIS A 239 1.38 -13.28 11.63
N TYR A 240 2.55 -12.76 12.00
CA TYR A 240 3.24 -11.70 11.27
C TYR A 240 4.21 -12.32 10.27
N THR A 241 3.75 -12.51 9.03
CA THR A 241 4.57 -13.05 7.94
C THR A 241 5.75 -12.12 7.63
N ARG A 242 6.74 -12.63 6.89
CA ARG A 242 7.84 -11.82 6.34
C ARG A 242 7.34 -10.55 5.65
N ASP A 243 6.29 -10.66 4.86
CA ASP A 243 5.80 -9.56 4.04
C ASP A 243 5.13 -8.48 4.90
N LEU A 244 4.32 -8.88 5.89
CA LEU A 244 3.75 -7.95 6.88
C LEU A 244 4.83 -7.25 7.72
N LEU A 245 5.91 -7.96 8.07
CA LEU A 245 7.05 -7.37 8.78
C LEU A 245 7.81 -6.38 7.90
N ASN A 246 7.95 -6.65 6.59
CA ASN A 246 8.51 -5.69 5.64
C ASN A 246 7.59 -4.47 5.45
N GLU A 247 6.27 -4.64 5.45
CA GLU A 247 5.33 -3.52 5.45
C GLU A 247 5.48 -2.65 6.71
N PHE A 248 5.57 -3.24 7.90
CA PHE A 248 5.87 -2.48 9.12
C PHE A 248 7.19 -1.72 9.04
N LEU A 249 8.23 -2.36 8.50
CA LEU A 249 9.53 -1.73 8.30
C LEU A 249 9.43 -0.51 7.37
N LEU A 250 8.72 -0.66 6.25
CA LEU A 250 8.44 0.43 5.31
C LEU A 250 7.58 1.53 5.98
N SER A 251 6.56 1.17 6.77
CA SER A 251 5.73 2.15 7.49
C SER A 251 6.55 3.02 8.43
N LEU A 252 7.61 2.48 9.04
CA LEU A 252 8.49 3.25 9.91
C LEU A 252 9.40 4.22 9.15
N SER A 253 9.86 3.88 7.94
CA SER A 253 10.66 4.80 7.14
C SER A 253 9.85 6.02 6.66
N GLU A 254 8.55 5.83 6.41
CA GLU A 254 7.60 6.87 5.98
C GLU A 254 7.35 7.96 7.03
N LEU A 255 7.64 7.67 8.31
CA LEU A 255 7.51 8.62 9.41
C LEU A 255 8.72 9.57 9.52
N GLY A 256 9.71 9.42 8.64
CA GLY A 256 10.86 10.31 8.52
C GLY A 256 11.77 10.36 9.76
N SER A 257 12.79 11.21 9.68
CA SER A 257 13.88 11.30 10.66
C SER A 257 13.91 12.61 11.45
N VAL A 258 12.91 13.49 11.27
CA VAL A 258 12.89 14.83 11.87
C VAL A 258 12.23 14.81 13.25
N MET A 259 13.00 15.18 14.26
CA MET A 259 12.52 15.43 15.62
C MET A 259 12.16 16.91 15.79
N ILE A 260 11.08 17.19 16.51
CA ILE A 260 10.65 18.52 16.91
C ILE A 260 10.56 18.61 18.43
N ASP A 261 11.06 19.72 18.99
CA ASP A 261 10.78 20.11 20.36
C ASP A 261 9.39 20.78 20.38
N PRO A 262 8.38 20.17 21.01
CA PRO A 262 7.01 20.67 20.96
C PRO A 262 6.81 21.99 21.72
N ARG A 263 7.76 22.41 22.56
CA ARG A 263 7.70 23.68 23.32
C ARG A 263 8.33 24.82 22.56
N SER A 264 9.48 24.58 21.91
CA SER A 264 10.25 25.62 21.23
C SER A 264 10.08 25.63 19.71
N GLY A 265 9.53 24.56 19.13
CA GLY A 265 9.46 24.34 17.67
C GLY A 265 10.82 23.99 17.05
N ARG A 266 11.89 23.87 17.85
CA ARG A 266 13.23 23.53 17.37
C ARG A 266 13.21 22.16 16.69
N ARG A 267 13.81 22.06 15.51
CA ARG A 267 13.91 20.80 14.74
C ARG A 267 15.32 20.22 14.79
N GLN A 268 15.42 18.89 14.72
CA GLN A 268 16.66 18.13 14.60
C GLN A 268 16.44 16.95 13.64
N ASN A 269 17.19 16.88 12.55
CA ASN A 269 17.20 15.70 11.69
C ASN A 269 18.15 14.64 12.28
N LEU A 270 17.70 13.39 12.38
CA LEU A 270 18.52 12.25 12.84
C LEU A 270 19.27 11.57 11.70
N SER A 271 18.79 11.73 10.47
CA SER A 271 19.46 11.25 9.26
C SER A 271 20.57 12.22 8.86
N ASN A 272 21.66 11.67 8.32
CA ASN A 272 22.51 12.41 7.40
C ASN A 272 22.17 12.00 5.97
N ASP A 273 21.74 12.97 5.19
CA ASP A 273 21.47 12.79 3.78
C ASP A 273 22.68 13.31 3.00
N VAL A 274 23.36 12.43 2.28
CA VAL A 274 24.35 12.80 1.28
C VAL A 274 23.67 12.74 -0.08
N PHE A 275 23.56 13.90 -0.71
CA PHE A 275 22.86 14.07 -1.97
C PHE A 275 23.83 14.46 -3.09
N ALA A 276 23.57 13.98 -4.30
CA ALA A 276 24.40 14.15 -5.48
C ALA A 276 23.53 14.18 -6.75
N GLY A 277 23.64 15.25 -7.55
CA GLY A 277 22.85 15.40 -8.78
C GLY A 277 21.79 16.49 -8.65
N ALA A 278 21.15 16.82 -9.78
CA ALA A 278 20.16 17.88 -9.83
C ALA A 278 18.90 17.38 -9.14
N ARG A 279 18.25 18.22 -8.33
CA ARG A 279 16.86 17.93 -7.99
C ARG A 279 16.08 18.44 -9.19
N ASP A 280 15.83 17.63 -10.21
CA ASP A 280 14.81 18.02 -11.19
C ASP A 280 13.47 17.99 -10.47
N ASP A 281 13.13 19.11 -9.87
CA ASP A 281 11.90 19.26 -9.10
C ASP A 281 10.75 19.79 -9.98
N ASP A 282 10.91 19.64 -11.32
CA ASP A 282 9.99 20.04 -12.38
C ASP A 282 9.51 21.49 -12.16
N ARG A 283 10.39 22.35 -11.61
CA ARG A 283 10.07 23.75 -11.42
C ARG A 283 9.95 24.40 -12.80
N PRO A 284 8.84 25.12 -13.07
CA PRO A 284 8.76 25.91 -14.28
C PRO A 284 9.85 26.99 -14.28
N ASP A 285 10.29 27.38 -15.47
CA ASP A 285 11.18 28.53 -15.61
C ASP A 285 10.55 29.76 -14.95
N ARG A 286 11.40 30.68 -14.51
CA ARG A 286 10.96 31.90 -13.86
C ARG A 286 11.55 33.14 -14.49
N ILE A 287 10.74 34.19 -14.59
CA ILE A 287 11.21 35.55 -14.73
C ILE A 287 11.04 36.25 -13.40
N VAL A 288 12.11 36.86 -12.90
CA VAL A 288 12.12 37.64 -11.65
C VAL A 288 12.37 39.10 -11.98
N LEU A 289 11.48 39.96 -11.51
CA LEU A 289 11.56 41.41 -11.62
C LEU A 289 11.83 42.00 -10.22
N ALA A 290 12.70 43.00 -10.09
CA ALA A 290 12.92 43.66 -8.79
C ALA A 290 11.70 44.53 -8.40
N PRO A 291 11.30 44.59 -7.11
CA PRO A 291 11.98 44.06 -5.92
C PRO A 291 11.46 42.68 -5.48
N ARG A 292 11.27 41.72 -6.41
CA ARG A 292 10.86 40.29 -6.25
C ARG A 292 9.43 39.98 -6.69
N LEU A 293 9.00 40.48 -7.84
CA LEU A 293 7.85 39.92 -8.56
C LEU A 293 8.33 38.73 -9.39
N THR A 294 7.59 37.62 -9.39
CA THR A 294 7.97 36.40 -10.11
C THR A 294 6.86 35.96 -11.05
N ILE A 295 7.25 35.44 -12.21
CA ILE A 295 6.37 34.83 -13.20
C ILE A 295 6.92 33.42 -13.49
N PRO A 296 6.14 32.34 -13.32
CA PRO A 296 4.80 32.35 -12.76
C PRO A 296 4.83 32.66 -11.26
N PHE A 297 3.67 32.95 -10.68
CA PHE A 297 3.54 33.03 -9.23
C PHE A 297 3.89 31.68 -8.57
N ARG A 298 4.50 31.70 -7.38
CA ARG A 298 4.92 30.48 -6.68
C ARG A 298 3.71 29.62 -6.27
N ASP A 299 3.95 28.30 -6.20
CA ASP A 299 3.03 27.29 -5.66
C ASP A 299 1.68 27.23 -6.40
N ARG A 300 1.73 27.31 -7.73
CA ARG A 300 0.55 27.32 -8.62
C ARG A 300 0.76 26.37 -9.81
N PRO A 301 -0.33 25.87 -10.43
CA PRO A 301 -0.25 24.92 -11.54
C PRO A 301 0.28 25.54 -12.85
N ASN A 302 0.46 26.87 -12.91
CA ASN A 302 0.92 27.54 -14.11
C ASN A 302 2.39 27.21 -14.39
N LYS A 303 2.70 26.85 -15.63
CA LYS A 303 4.06 26.66 -16.12
C LYS A 303 4.47 27.79 -17.06
N LEU A 304 5.74 28.16 -16.99
CA LEU A 304 6.39 29.06 -17.94
C LEU A 304 7.63 28.33 -18.46
N GLU A 305 7.84 28.42 -19.75
CA GLU A 305 9.05 27.90 -20.39
C GLU A 305 9.64 28.96 -21.30
N ILE A 306 10.89 29.33 -21.03
CA ILE A 306 11.71 30.17 -21.89
C ILE A 306 12.18 29.30 -23.06
N ARG A 307 11.76 29.61 -24.28
CA ARG A 307 12.14 28.83 -25.48
C ARG A 307 13.39 29.38 -26.14
N ARG A 308 13.53 30.71 -26.15
CA ARG A 308 14.56 31.42 -26.89
C ARG A 308 14.84 32.78 -26.26
N ILE A 309 16.10 33.20 -26.30
CA ILE A 309 16.55 34.52 -25.88
C ILE A 309 17.32 35.17 -27.02
N ASP A 310 16.90 36.35 -27.44
CA ASP A 310 17.66 37.22 -28.35
C ASP A 310 18.36 38.29 -27.51
N ALA A 311 19.69 38.23 -27.45
CA ALA A 311 20.49 39.19 -26.69
C ALA A 311 21.72 39.61 -27.50
N ALA A 312 21.97 40.92 -27.57
CA ALA A 312 22.91 41.50 -28.51
C ALA A 312 22.60 41.05 -29.96
N GLU A 313 23.61 40.66 -30.75
CA GLU A 313 23.45 40.23 -32.15
C GLU A 313 23.28 38.70 -32.30
N ARG A 314 22.99 37.97 -31.22
CA ARG A 314 22.88 36.51 -31.23
C ARG A 314 21.57 36.03 -30.61
N SER A 315 20.98 35.01 -31.26
CA SER A 315 19.88 34.22 -30.70
C SER A 315 20.41 32.97 -30.04
N TYR A 316 19.89 32.65 -28.86
CA TYR A 316 20.22 31.44 -28.13
C TYR A 316 18.97 30.60 -27.89
N THR A 317 19.08 29.29 -28.06
CA THR A 317 18.05 28.37 -27.56
C THR A 317 18.17 28.23 -26.05
N ALA A 318 17.10 27.84 -25.39
CA ALA A 318 17.11 27.70 -23.94
C ALA A 318 18.11 26.64 -23.44
N ASP A 319 18.19 25.48 -24.12
CA ASP A 319 19.12 24.39 -23.79
C ASP A 319 20.60 24.79 -23.96
N GLU A 320 20.86 25.77 -24.83
CA GLU A 320 22.20 26.32 -25.04
C GLU A 320 22.61 27.26 -23.90
N ILE A 321 21.70 28.17 -23.52
CA ILE A 321 22.02 29.37 -22.75
C ILE A 321 21.88 29.22 -21.24
N PHE A 322 21.08 28.27 -20.74
CA PHE A 322 20.93 28.04 -19.29
C PHE A 322 22.09 27.23 -18.71
N ARG A 323 23.32 27.74 -18.89
CA ARG A 323 24.56 27.10 -18.45
C ARG A 323 25.61 28.14 -18.06
N PRO A 324 26.51 27.86 -17.11
CA PRO A 324 27.63 28.77 -16.82
C PRO A 324 28.61 28.96 -17.98
N LYS A 325 28.75 27.95 -18.85
CA LYS A 325 29.68 27.94 -19.99
C LYS A 325 28.97 27.52 -21.28
N LEU A 326 29.28 28.19 -22.39
CA LEU A 326 28.81 27.86 -23.73
C LEU A 326 29.79 26.88 -24.39
N ILE A 327 29.29 25.74 -24.84
CA ILE A 327 30.10 24.69 -25.47
C ILE A 327 30.38 25.10 -26.93
N ALA A 328 31.63 24.92 -27.36
CA ALA A 328 32.02 25.15 -28.75
C ALA A 328 31.37 24.11 -29.69
N GLU A 329 31.22 24.46 -30.96
CA GLU A 329 30.57 23.60 -31.97
C GLU A 329 31.21 22.21 -32.10
N ASP A 330 32.52 22.09 -31.83
CA ASP A 330 33.23 20.80 -31.85
C ASP A 330 33.01 19.93 -30.60
N GLY A 331 32.36 20.46 -29.57
CA GLY A 331 32.12 19.78 -28.30
C GLY A 331 33.37 19.53 -27.45
N ARG A 332 34.51 20.17 -27.76
CA ARG A 332 35.81 19.92 -27.12
C ARG A 332 36.30 21.06 -26.23
N SER A 333 35.61 22.19 -26.22
CA SER A 333 35.93 23.32 -25.37
C SER A 333 34.67 24.12 -25.01
N ALA A 334 34.81 25.06 -24.08
CA ALA A 334 33.73 25.97 -23.71
C ALA A 334 34.26 27.35 -23.29
N THR A 335 33.43 28.38 -23.47
CA THR A 335 33.69 29.77 -23.09
C THR A 335 32.67 30.28 -22.08
N ASP A 336 32.93 31.43 -21.46
CA ASP A 336 31.97 32.06 -20.54
C ASP A 336 30.66 32.40 -21.24
N ASN A 337 29.54 32.15 -20.55
CA ASN A 337 28.24 32.63 -20.97
C ASN A 337 28.08 34.11 -20.56
N PRO A 338 27.88 35.04 -21.51
CA PRO A 338 27.81 36.47 -21.21
C PRO A 338 26.56 36.88 -20.42
N LEU A 339 25.50 36.06 -20.43
CA LEU A 339 24.26 36.34 -19.70
C LEU A 339 24.26 35.71 -18.30
N TYR A 340 25.20 34.81 -17.99
CA TYR A 340 25.20 34.08 -16.72
C TYR A 340 25.46 34.99 -15.52
N ARG A 341 24.59 34.89 -14.50
CA ARG A 341 24.70 35.64 -13.24
C ARG A 341 25.05 34.77 -12.05
N GLY A 342 24.65 33.51 -12.05
CA GLY A 342 24.91 32.60 -10.94
C GLY A 342 24.08 31.34 -11.05
N THR A 343 24.40 30.38 -10.19
CA THR A 343 23.60 29.17 -9.98
C THR A 343 23.22 29.14 -8.50
N GLU A 344 21.94 28.98 -8.23
CA GLU A 344 21.38 28.81 -6.88
C GLU A 344 21.05 27.33 -6.68
N GLU A 345 21.15 26.83 -5.45
CA GLU A 345 20.77 25.45 -5.08
C GLU A 345 21.55 24.31 -5.78
N GLY A 346 22.40 24.60 -6.78
CA GLY A 346 23.26 23.65 -7.48
C GLY A 346 22.91 23.50 -8.97
N ASP A 347 21.63 23.70 -9.28
CA ASP A 347 20.94 23.39 -10.54
C ASP A 347 20.11 24.57 -11.08
N ARG A 348 19.79 25.60 -10.28
CA ARG A 348 18.99 26.75 -10.74
C ARG A 348 19.87 27.84 -11.35
N VAL A 349 20.05 27.80 -12.67
CA VAL A 349 20.84 28.77 -13.44
C VAL A 349 20.06 30.08 -13.60
N THR A 350 20.70 31.20 -13.26
CA THR A 350 20.17 32.55 -13.39
C THR A 350 20.89 33.32 -14.51
N LEU A 351 20.11 33.89 -15.42
CA LEU A 351 20.57 34.70 -16.55
C LEU A 351 20.07 36.14 -16.44
N ASP A 352 20.87 37.09 -16.89
CA ASP A 352 20.47 38.47 -17.12
C ASP A 352 19.64 38.58 -18.40
N LEU A 353 18.43 39.11 -18.28
CA LEU A 353 17.52 39.34 -19.39
C LEU A 353 17.33 40.82 -19.71
N ALA A 354 18.03 41.73 -19.02
CA ALA A 354 17.92 43.16 -19.25
C ALA A 354 18.30 43.49 -20.71
N GLY A 355 17.38 44.11 -21.44
CA GLY A 355 17.57 44.47 -22.84
C GLY A 355 17.56 43.29 -23.82
N ALA A 356 17.05 42.13 -23.43
CA ALA A 356 16.84 40.98 -24.31
C ALA A 356 15.39 40.93 -24.86
N VAL A 357 15.19 40.15 -25.92
CA VAL A 357 13.85 39.66 -26.31
C VAL A 357 13.71 38.22 -25.88
N VAL A 358 12.71 37.94 -25.06
CA VAL A 358 12.49 36.63 -24.43
C VAL A 358 11.22 36.01 -25.00
N HIS A 359 11.34 34.82 -25.56
CA HIS A 359 10.22 34.09 -26.17
C HIS A 359 9.82 32.96 -25.23
N LEU A 360 8.55 32.96 -24.84
CA LEU A 360 7.98 32.14 -23.78
C LEU A 360 6.86 31.28 -24.34
N ALA A 361 6.75 30.06 -23.83
CA ALA A 361 5.52 29.28 -23.84
C ALA A 361 4.94 29.30 -22.44
N LEU A 362 3.72 29.83 -22.30
CA LEU A 362 2.97 29.85 -21.06
C LEU A 362 1.95 28.73 -21.08
N GLU A 363 1.81 28.04 -19.96
CA GLU A 363 0.73 27.11 -19.67
C GLU A 363 0.02 27.61 -18.41
N ILE A 364 -1.14 28.23 -18.57
CA ILE A 364 -1.79 29.02 -17.52
C ILE A 364 -3.22 28.55 -17.27
N GLN A 365 -3.64 28.64 -16.02
CA GLN A 365 -5.01 28.34 -15.64
C GLN A 365 -5.95 29.48 -16.07
N VAL A 366 -7.08 29.13 -16.67
CA VAL A 366 -8.14 30.04 -17.09
C VAL A 366 -9.50 29.40 -16.81
N PHE A 367 -10.58 30.16 -16.93
CA PHE A 367 -11.91 29.57 -17.01
C PHE A 367 -12.34 29.37 -18.45
N ASP A 368 -12.86 28.18 -18.77
CA ASP A 368 -13.49 27.93 -20.05
C ASP A 368 -14.87 28.62 -20.18
N ALA A 369 -15.51 28.48 -21.34
CA ALA A 369 -16.85 29.03 -21.57
C ALA A 369 -17.94 28.45 -20.64
N SER A 370 -17.71 27.30 -20.00
CA SER A 370 -18.60 26.71 -18.99
C SER A 370 -18.33 27.25 -17.58
N GLY A 371 -17.34 28.11 -17.42
CA GLY A 371 -16.91 28.65 -16.13
C GLY A 371 -16.17 27.61 -15.29
N TYR A 372 -15.48 26.66 -15.92
CA TYR A 372 -14.70 25.63 -15.26
C TYR A 372 -13.19 25.89 -15.44
N PRO A 373 -12.35 25.73 -14.40
CA PRO A 373 -10.90 25.87 -14.52
C PRO A 373 -10.35 24.91 -15.56
N THR A 374 -9.50 25.41 -16.44
CA THR A 374 -8.79 24.63 -17.44
C THR A 374 -7.43 25.26 -17.70
N THR A 375 -6.59 24.54 -18.41
CA THR A 375 -5.27 25.01 -18.78
C THR A 375 -5.25 25.48 -20.23
N MET A 376 -4.67 26.65 -20.47
CA MET A 376 -4.47 27.22 -21.79
C MET A 376 -2.99 27.41 -22.08
N ARG A 377 -2.56 27.01 -23.28
CA ARG A 377 -1.21 27.30 -23.79
C ARG A 377 -1.21 28.59 -24.60
N ARG A 378 -0.19 29.43 -24.38
CA ARG A 378 -0.03 30.70 -25.08
C ARG A 378 1.45 31.02 -25.27
N ASP A 379 1.84 31.26 -26.52
CA ASP A 379 3.16 31.80 -26.82
C ASP A 379 3.17 33.32 -26.63
N VAL A 380 4.21 33.82 -25.97
CA VAL A 380 4.38 35.25 -25.65
C VAL A 380 5.81 35.67 -25.91
N SER A 381 6.01 36.84 -26.51
CA SER A 381 7.33 37.46 -26.63
C SER A 381 7.36 38.72 -25.76
N ILE A 382 8.34 38.79 -24.86
CA ILE A 382 8.60 39.96 -24.02
C ILE A 382 9.83 40.67 -24.56
N ASN A 383 9.66 41.88 -25.08
CA ASN A 383 10.75 42.68 -25.63
C ASN A 383 11.20 43.73 -24.60
N PHE A 384 12.29 43.45 -23.88
CA PHE A 384 12.88 44.40 -22.94
C PHE A 384 13.81 45.43 -23.62
N ALA A 385 14.23 45.18 -24.86
CA ALA A 385 15.02 46.13 -25.65
C ALA A 385 14.15 47.25 -26.24
N GLU A 386 13.01 46.88 -26.83
CA GLU A 386 11.97 47.77 -27.37
C GLU A 386 10.61 47.40 -26.75
N PRO A 387 10.28 47.99 -25.58
CA PRO A 387 9.00 47.77 -24.92
C PRO A 387 7.79 48.09 -25.83
N PRO A 388 6.79 47.19 -25.96
CA PRO A 388 5.55 47.47 -26.66
C PRO A 388 4.72 48.55 -25.95
N ASP A 389 3.82 49.21 -26.71
CA ASP A 389 2.90 50.22 -26.17
C ASP A 389 1.78 49.60 -25.32
N GLU A 390 1.36 48.38 -25.63
CA GLU A 390 0.31 47.66 -24.90
C GLU A 390 0.90 46.74 -23.82
N PRO A 391 0.24 46.59 -22.67
CA PRO A 391 0.65 45.62 -21.65
C PRO A 391 0.67 44.19 -22.19
N VAL A 392 1.71 43.45 -21.82
CA VAL A 392 1.88 42.05 -22.23
C VAL A 392 1.32 41.15 -21.14
N PHE A 393 0.32 40.34 -21.47
CA PHE A 393 -0.23 39.33 -20.58
C PHE A 393 0.79 38.20 -20.33
N VAL A 394 1.01 37.83 -19.07
CA VAL A 394 2.10 36.91 -18.68
C VAL A 394 1.72 35.81 -17.70
N ASP A 395 0.61 35.93 -16.96
CA ASP A 395 0.24 34.92 -15.96
C ASP A 395 -1.23 35.04 -15.52
N THR A 396 -1.70 34.07 -14.73
CA THR A 396 -2.96 34.12 -14.01
C THR A 396 -2.83 33.60 -12.58
N VAL A 397 -3.72 34.01 -11.67
CA VAL A 397 -3.77 33.47 -10.30
C VAL A 397 -5.21 33.21 -9.89
N LEU A 398 -5.59 31.94 -9.75
CA LEU A 398 -6.90 31.55 -9.26
C LEU A 398 -7.09 32.05 -7.82
N LYS A 399 -8.13 32.87 -7.65
CA LYS A 399 -8.47 33.49 -6.36
C LYS A 399 -9.55 32.70 -5.64
N ASP A 400 -10.63 32.38 -6.34
CA ASP A 400 -11.79 31.67 -5.78
C ASP A 400 -12.49 30.89 -6.90
N ALA A 401 -12.36 29.56 -6.90
CA ALA A 401 -13.00 28.70 -7.88
C ALA A 401 -14.53 28.69 -7.75
N GLY A 402 -15.06 28.72 -6.51
CA GLY A 402 -16.50 28.75 -6.25
C GLY A 402 -17.18 29.99 -6.83
N ALA A 403 -16.54 31.15 -6.63
CA ALA A 403 -16.97 32.43 -7.21
C ALA A 403 -16.54 32.63 -8.68
N ARG A 404 -15.69 31.74 -9.20
CA ARG A 404 -15.08 31.80 -10.54
C ARG A 404 -14.30 33.09 -10.78
N GLU A 405 -13.44 33.40 -9.82
CA GLU A 405 -12.59 34.59 -9.82
C GLU A 405 -11.12 34.23 -10.02
N ILE A 406 -10.48 34.92 -10.96
CA ILE A 406 -9.07 34.75 -11.30
C ILE A 406 -8.43 36.13 -11.51
N TYR A 407 -7.19 36.29 -11.08
CA TYR A 407 -6.40 37.46 -11.46
C TYR A 407 -5.74 37.20 -12.81
N GLU A 408 -5.88 38.13 -13.75
CA GLU A 408 -5.09 38.19 -14.97
C GLU A 408 -3.91 39.16 -14.77
N ILE A 409 -2.71 38.69 -15.10
CA ILE A 409 -1.47 39.40 -14.83
C ILE A 409 -0.85 39.87 -16.15
N SER A 410 -0.53 41.17 -16.22
CA SER A 410 0.14 41.79 -17.36
C SER A 410 1.31 42.69 -16.94
N LEU A 411 2.30 42.81 -17.83
CA LEU A 411 3.42 43.73 -17.70
C LEU A 411 3.26 44.90 -18.67
N ASP A 412 3.06 46.10 -18.14
CA ASP A 412 3.25 47.35 -18.86
C ASP A 412 4.74 47.70 -18.81
N LEU A 413 5.46 47.24 -19.83
CA LEU A 413 6.91 47.37 -19.96
C LEU A 413 7.35 48.80 -20.23
N LYS A 414 6.46 49.64 -20.78
CA LYS A 414 6.75 51.05 -21.09
C LYS A 414 6.71 51.92 -19.84
N ASN A 415 5.74 51.67 -18.97
CA ASN A 415 5.56 52.42 -17.73
C ASN A 415 6.17 51.71 -16.50
N HIS A 416 6.80 50.55 -16.69
CA HIS A 416 7.41 49.71 -15.66
C HIS A 416 6.41 49.28 -14.58
N ARG A 417 5.19 48.90 -15.01
CA ARG A 417 4.09 48.52 -14.11
C ARG A 417 3.67 47.08 -14.31
N TRP A 418 3.58 46.37 -13.20
CA TRP A 418 2.86 45.12 -13.05
C TRP A 418 1.39 45.41 -12.78
N ILE A 419 0.50 44.76 -13.53
CA ILE A 419 -0.94 44.94 -13.46
C ILE A 419 -1.57 43.59 -13.14
N ALA A 420 -2.33 43.52 -12.04
CA ALA A 420 -3.17 42.36 -11.72
C ALA A 420 -4.64 42.78 -11.72
N GLN A 421 -5.37 42.40 -12.77
CA GLN A 421 -6.81 42.67 -12.91
C GLN A 421 -7.60 41.48 -12.37
N LEU A 422 -8.53 41.71 -11.45
CA LEU A 422 -9.46 40.66 -11.05
C LEU A 422 -10.54 40.49 -12.12
N VAL A 423 -10.71 39.26 -12.59
CA VAL A 423 -11.73 38.86 -13.55
C VAL A 423 -12.67 37.85 -12.89
N ARG A 424 -13.98 38.07 -13.04
CA ARG A 424 -15.02 37.13 -12.59
C ARG A 424 -15.79 36.59 -13.79
N MET A 425 -16.03 35.29 -13.81
CA MET A 425 -16.90 34.67 -14.79
C MET A 425 -18.37 34.85 -14.38
N GLU A 426 -19.10 35.66 -15.13
CA GLU A 426 -20.54 35.86 -14.94
C GLU A 426 -21.35 34.99 -15.88
N LYS A 427 -22.41 34.38 -15.37
CA LYS A 427 -23.30 33.54 -16.17
C LYS A 427 -24.06 34.39 -17.19
N VAL A 428 -24.07 33.94 -18.43
CA VAL A 428 -24.85 34.59 -19.50
C VAL A 428 -26.33 34.30 -19.30
N GLU A 429 -27.16 35.34 -19.32
CA GLU A 429 -28.61 35.23 -19.12
C GLU A 429 -29.25 34.25 -20.11
N GLY A 430 -30.07 33.32 -19.60
CA GLY A 430 -30.74 32.28 -20.40
C GLY A 430 -29.82 31.19 -20.97
N GLY A 431 -28.50 31.25 -20.72
CA GLY A 431 -27.50 30.33 -21.25
C GLY A 431 -26.88 29.39 -20.20
N ARG A 432 -26.09 28.44 -20.69
CA ARG A 432 -25.20 27.58 -19.87
C ARG A 432 -23.76 28.11 -19.77
N ASN A 433 -23.45 29.16 -20.53
CA ASN A 433 -22.10 29.70 -20.66
C ASN A 433 -21.86 30.85 -19.69
N TYR A 434 -20.58 31.14 -19.50
CA TYR A 434 -20.08 32.26 -18.72
C TYR A 434 -19.28 33.21 -19.61
N ARG A 435 -19.15 34.46 -19.16
CA ARG A 435 -18.31 35.48 -19.79
C ARG A 435 -17.43 36.17 -18.73
N PRO A 436 -16.20 36.57 -19.06
CA PRO A 436 -15.35 37.32 -18.15
C PRO A 436 -15.86 38.75 -18.00
N VAL A 437 -15.76 39.28 -16.78
CA VAL A 437 -16.04 40.68 -16.42
C VAL A 437 -14.96 41.15 -15.45
N ASP A 438 -14.39 42.32 -15.72
CA ASP A 438 -13.44 42.97 -14.81
C ASP A 438 -14.15 43.40 -13.52
N VAL A 439 -13.56 43.06 -12.38
CA VAL A 439 -14.10 43.36 -11.05
C VAL A 439 -13.17 44.31 -10.31
N GLY A 440 -13.64 45.54 -10.09
CA GLY A 440 -12.89 46.56 -9.36
C GLY A 440 -11.65 47.04 -10.10
N GLU A 441 -10.90 47.92 -9.43
CA GLU A 441 -9.66 48.49 -9.97
C GLU A 441 -8.50 47.49 -9.92
N PRO A 442 -7.58 47.50 -10.91
CA PRO A 442 -6.43 46.62 -10.92
C PRO A 442 -5.44 46.94 -9.80
N ILE A 443 -4.76 45.91 -9.30
CA ILE A 443 -3.63 46.07 -8.39
C ILE A 443 -2.40 46.42 -9.22
N LEU A 444 -1.78 47.56 -8.91
CA LEU A 444 -0.57 48.04 -9.59
C LEU A 444 0.65 47.91 -8.71
N ARG A 445 1.78 47.47 -9.28
CA ARG A 445 3.10 47.51 -8.63
C ARG A 445 4.17 47.95 -9.61
N ASP A 446 5.10 48.76 -9.17
CA ASP A 446 6.24 49.16 -10.00
C ASP A 446 7.32 48.06 -9.97
N PHE A 447 8.10 47.95 -11.05
CA PHE A 447 9.27 47.08 -11.11
C PHE A 447 10.46 47.75 -11.81
N ASP A 448 11.66 47.18 -11.67
CA ASP A 448 12.88 47.67 -12.32
C ASP A 448 13.31 46.77 -13.49
N VAL A 449 13.47 47.37 -14.67
CA VAL A 449 13.88 46.69 -15.91
C VAL A 449 15.37 46.31 -15.93
N SER A 450 16.19 46.90 -15.06
CA SER A 450 17.63 46.57 -14.94
C SER A 450 17.91 45.33 -14.08
N GLY A 451 16.92 44.88 -13.30
CA GLY A 451 17.02 43.74 -12.40
C GLY A 451 16.26 42.51 -12.89
N ILE A 452 16.04 42.37 -14.20
CA ILE A 452 15.27 41.28 -14.79
C ILE A 452 16.18 40.08 -14.99
N VAL A 453 15.83 38.98 -14.35
CA VAL A 453 16.54 37.72 -14.52
C VAL A 453 15.61 36.59 -14.92
N GLY A 454 16.14 35.68 -15.74
CA GLY A 454 15.54 34.41 -16.08
C GLY A 454 16.17 33.32 -15.25
N GLN A 455 15.37 32.44 -14.67
CA GLN A 455 15.86 31.29 -13.92
C GLN A 455 15.29 30.02 -14.54
N ARG A 456 16.14 29.01 -14.67
CA ARG A 456 15.75 27.67 -15.08
C ARG A 456 16.47 26.68 -14.19
N GLU A 457 15.75 25.66 -13.75
CA GLU A 457 16.36 24.46 -13.21
C GLU A 457 16.88 23.60 -14.36
N VAL A 458 18.13 23.17 -14.27
CA VAL A 458 18.75 22.34 -15.29
C VAL A 458 19.31 21.07 -14.66
N SER A 459 19.14 19.95 -15.33
CA SER A 459 19.81 18.67 -14.99
C SER A 459 21.28 18.68 -15.42
N LEU A 460 22.01 19.74 -15.03
CA LEU A 460 23.40 20.02 -15.42
C LEU A 460 24.22 20.55 -14.23
N ASP A 461 24.17 19.86 -13.10
CA ASP A 461 24.98 20.18 -11.93
C ASP A 461 26.47 20.21 -12.21
N ASP A 462 27.18 21.11 -11.53
CA ASP A 462 28.64 21.12 -11.55
C ASP A 462 29.18 19.80 -10.94
N PRO A 463 29.93 18.99 -11.71
CA PRO A 463 30.60 17.80 -11.20
C PRO A 463 31.42 18.01 -9.92
N ALA A 464 31.90 19.22 -9.65
CA ALA A 464 32.58 19.52 -8.38
C ALA A 464 31.71 19.22 -7.14
N LEU A 465 30.38 19.29 -7.25
CA LEU A 465 29.44 19.08 -6.14
C LEU A 465 29.23 17.59 -5.83
N TYR A 466 29.07 16.74 -6.86
CA TYR A 466 28.73 15.32 -6.66
C TYR A 466 29.91 14.35 -6.84
N MET A 467 30.98 14.74 -7.53
CA MET A 467 32.10 13.82 -7.77
C MET A 467 32.82 13.32 -6.49
N PRO A 468 32.88 14.06 -5.37
CA PRO A 468 33.36 13.49 -4.10
C PRO A 468 32.55 12.27 -3.65
N PHE A 469 31.22 12.37 -3.70
CA PHE A 469 30.29 11.27 -3.37
C PHE A 469 30.49 10.08 -4.32
N ILE A 470 30.53 10.33 -5.64
CA ILE A 470 30.77 9.30 -6.66
C ILE A 470 32.10 8.58 -6.44
N LYS A 471 33.17 9.32 -6.10
CA LYS A 471 34.48 8.74 -5.80
C LYS A 471 34.47 7.90 -4.53
N GLU A 472 33.78 8.35 -3.48
CA GLU A 472 33.62 7.59 -2.24
C GLU A 472 32.88 6.28 -2.51
N ALA A 473 31.77 6.32 -3.25
CA ALA A 473 31.01 5.13 -3.62
C ALA A 473 31.86 4.13 -4.43
N LEU A 474 32.60 4.61 -5.44
CA LEU A 474 33.52 3.79 -6.23
C LEU A 474 34.66 3.17 -5.41
N GLN A 475 35.14 3.85 -4.36
CA GLN A 475 36.25 3.40 -3.53
C GLN A 475 35.81 2.46 -2.40
N SER A 476 34.65 2.71 -1.82
CA SER A 476 34.13 1.97 -0.66
C SER A 476 33.26 0.77 -1.05
N GLY A 477 32.63 0.81 -2.24
CA GLY A 477 31.63 -0.18 -2.66
C GLY A 477 30.28 -0.04 -1.93
N ILE A 478 30.08 1.02 -1.14
CA ILE A 478 28.81 1.30 -0.46
C ILE A 478 27.73 1.60 -1.51
N ASN A 479 26.59 0.93 -1.41
CA ASN A 479 25.46 1.19 -2.30
C ASN A 479 24.79 2.54 -1.94
N PHE A 480 24.09 3.09 -2.91
CA PHE A 480 23.29 4.31 -2.76
C PHE A 480 22.07 4.22 -3.68
N THR A 481 21.09 5.08 -3.48
CA THR A 481 19.89 5.13 -4.32
C THR A 481 20.11 6.12 -5.46
N SER A 482 19.62 5.80 -6.66
CA SER A 482 19.66 6.69 -7.81
C SER A 482 18.36 6.63 -8.61
N GLU A 483 17.91 7.76 -9.12
CA GLU A 483 16.88 7.86 -10.17
C GLU A 483 17.57 7.83 -11.54
N THR A 484 17.25 6.86 -12.38
CA THR A 484 17.93 6.63 -13.65
C THR A 484 17.02 6.75 -14.88
N ALA A 485 15.71 6.96 -14.70
CA ALA A 485 14.74 6.99 -15.79
C ALA A 485 14.16 8.40 -16.02
N ASP A 486 14.41 8.96 -17.22
CA ASP A 486 13.70 10.14 -17.70
C ASP A 486 12.28 9.73 -18.15
N GLY A 487 11.24 10.20 -17.46
CA GLY A 487 9.86 10.20 -17.97
C GLY A 487 8.94 9.05 -17.54
N ALA A 488 9.24 8.33 -16.45
CA ALA A 488 8.30 7.39 -15.85
C ALA A 488 8.23 7.58 -14.32
N GLY A 489 7.01 7.52 -13.77
CA GLY A 489 6.71 8.13 -12.49
C GLY A 489 7.33 7.53 -11.21
N VAL A 490 7.94 6.34 -11.25
CA VAL A 490 8.51 5.69 -10.04
C VAL A 490 9.71 4.79 -10.37
N TRP A 491 10.96 5.29 -10.39
CA TRP A 491 12.12 4.42 -10.65
C TRP A 491 13.40 4.72 -9.85
N ASN A 492 13.22 5.22 -8.63
CA ASN A 492 14.26 5.27 -7.61
C ASN A 492 14.69 3.85 -7.20
N GLY A 493 15.93 3.49 -7.51
CA GLY A 493 16.44 2.14 -7.28
C GLY A 493 17.81 2.13 -6.62
N ARG A 494 18.10 1.05 -5.88
CA ARG A 494 19.46 0.75 -5.45
C ARG A 494 20.40 0.73 -6.67
N THR A 495 21.49 1.49 -6.60
CA THR A 495 22.58 1.43 -7.58
C THR A 495 23.28 0.08 -7.49
N LYS A 496 23.33 -0.64 -8.61
CA LYS A 496 23.99 -1.95 -8.75
C LYS A 496 25.42 -1.81 -9.28
N ARG A 497 25.66 -0.83 -10.17
CA ARG A 497 26.99 -0.59 -10.76
C ARG A 497 27.17 0.88 -11.15
N LEU A 498 28.38 1.37 -10.97
CA LEU A 498 28.83 2.72 -11.31
C LEU A 498 30.19 2.63 -12.01
N VAL A 499 30.34 3.29 -13.16
CA VAL A 499 31.57 3.28 -13.95
C VAL A 499 31.94 4.70 -14.37
N GLN A 500 33.22 5.06 -14.20
CA GLN A 500 33.80 6.30 -14.72
C GLN A 500 34.84 5.97 -15.81
N ARG A 501 34.77 6.65 -16.96
CA ARG A 501 35.72 6.49 -18.08
C ARG A 501 36.16 7.83 -18.65
N THR A 502 37.45 8.02 -18.90
CA THR A 502 37.92 9.12 -19.75
C THR A 502 37.70 8.76 -21.21
N GLU A 503 36.82 9.48 -21.92
CA GLU A 503 36.55 9.22 -23.34
C GLU A 503 37.68 9.73 -24.23
N TRP A 504 38.14 10.95 -23.95
CA TRP A 504 39.31 11.53 -24.58
C TRP A 504 39.95 12.56 -23.66
N ARG A 505 41.23 12.82 -23.90
CA ARG A 505 42.01 13.85 -23.23
C ARG A 505 42.98 14.46 -24.24
N ASP A 506 43.05 15.78 -24.23
CA ASP A 506 44.00 16.57 -25.00
C ASP A 506 44.83 17.40 -24.03
N ASP A 507 46.11 17.07 -23.91
CA ASP A 507 47.02 17.73 -22.97
C ASP A 507 47.46 19.12 -23.45
N ASP A 508 47.44 19.40 -24.76
CA ASP A 508 47.83 20.70 -25.32
C ASP A 508 46.74 21.74 -25.02
N SER A 509 45.50 21.41 -25.36
CA SER A 509 44.35 22.25 -25.01
C SER A 509 43.94 22.10 -23.54
N ARG A 510 44.47 21.10 -22.83
CA ARG A 510 44.17 20.74 -21.43
C ARG A 510 42.70 20.41 -21.16
N TRP A 511 41.98 19.98 -22.19
CA TRP A 511 40.59 19.54 -22.06
C TRP A 511 40.52 18.00 -21.99
N ALA A 512 39.54 17.49 -21.29
CA ALA A 512 39.16 16.09 -21.38
C ALA A 512 37.65 15.94 -21.30
N LYS A 513 37.12 14.84 -21.82
CA LYS A 513 35.74 14.41 -21.62
C LYS A 513 35.71 13.16 -20.76
N ILE A 514 34.92 13.22 -19.69
CA ILE A 514 34.71 12.12 -18.76
C ILE A 514 33.27 11.64 -18.93
N ALA A 515 33.08 10.33 -19.09
CA ALA A 515 31.79 9.67 -19.08
C ALA A 515 31.55 8.97 -17.74
N LEU A 516 30.29 8.98 -17.32
CA LEU A 516 29.76 8.23 -16.18
C LEU A 516 28.66 7.30 -16.70
N GLU A 517 28.69 6.05 -16.27
CA GLU A 517 27.63 5.07 -16.56
C GLU A 517 27.11 4.52 -15.22
N VAL A 518 25.80 4.58 -15.01
CA VAL A 518 25.10 4.10 -13.82
C VAL A 518 24.13 3.01 -14.23
N ASP A 519 24.04 1.98 -13.40
CA ASP A 519 23.14 0.85 -13.54
C ASP A 519 22.46 0.64 -12.19
N ALA A 520 21.15 0.89 -12.15
CA ALA A 520 20.31 0.79 -10.96
C ALA A 520 19.26 -0.31 -11.17
N ARG A 521 18.48 -0.59 -10.12
CA ARG A 521 17.45 -1.64 -10.16
C ARG A 521 16.49 -1.51 -11.35
N TYR A 522 16.16 -0.28 -11.74
CA TYR A 522 15.07 0.03 -12.66
C TYR A 522 15.50 0.58 -14.01
N GLY A 523 16.81 0.68 -14.22
CA GLY A 523 17.35 1.26 -15.43
C GLY A 523 18.83 1.58 -15.26
N GLY A 524 19.48 1.80 -16.39
CA GLY A 524 20.82 2.36 -16.42
C GLY A 524 20.84 3.54 -17.37
N ASN A 525 21.63 4.55 -17.03
CA ASN A 525 21.75 5.76 -17.81
C ASN A 525 23.22 6.23 -17.86
N ARG A 526 23.51 7.15 -18.79
CA ARG A 526 24.87 7.61 -19.10
C ARG A 526 24.92 9.12 -19.15
N GLY A 527 25.92 9.67 -18.49
CA GLY A 527 26.21 11.08 -18.43
C GLY A 527 27.63 11.37 -18.87
N ALA A 528 27.92 12.64 -19.10
CA ALA A 528 29.27 13.10 -19.39
C ALA A 528 29.46 14.55 -18.96
N PHE A 529 30.72 14.93 -18.78
CA PHE A 529 31.14 16.31 -18.59
C PHE A 529 32.50 16.55 -19.24
N LEU A 530 32.74 17.79 -19.66
CA LEU A 530 34.09 18.25 -19.98
C LEU A 530 34.78 18.74 -18.71
N VAL A 531 36.10 18.61 -18.68
CA VAL A 531 36.94 19.18 -17.62
C VAL A 531 38.06 19.97 -18.27
N LYS A 532 38.22 21.21 -17.82
CA LYS A 532 39.40 22.01 -18.10
C LYS A 532 40.44 21.73 -17.02
N HIS A 533 41.67 21.41 -17.39
CA HIS A 533 42.75 21.18 -16.45
C HIS A 533 43.69 22.40 -16.35
N ARG A 534 44.19 22.62 -15.13
CA ARG A 534 45.32 23.52 -14.87
C ARG A 534 46.62 22.88 -15.37
N ALA A 535 47.69 23.68 -15.38
CA ALA A 535 49.00 23.21 -15.84
C ALA A 535 49.58 22.05 -15.01
N ASP A 536 49.12 21.87 -13.76
CA ASP A 536 49.51 20.75 -12.90
C ASP A 536 48.64 19.49 -13.09
N GLY A 537 47.75 19.49 -14.09
CA GLY A 537 46.89 18.36 -14.41
C GLY A 537 45.70 18.18 -13.46
N LYS A 538 45.47 19.09 -12.50
CA LYS A 538 44.26 19.08 -11.68
C LYS A 538 43.12 19.80 -12.42
N PRO A 539 41.85 19.43 -12.15
CA PRO A 539 40.70 20.16 -12.65
C PRO A 539 40.76 21.64 -12.25
N ASP A 540 40.43 22.51 -13.21
CA ASP A 540 40.24 23.95 -13.05
C ASP A 540 38.75 24.23 -12.85
N TYR A 541 37.94 23.83 -13.84
CA TYR A 541 36.48 23.84 -13.78
C TYR A 541 35.91 22.73 -14.68
N TYR A 542 34.64 22.42 -14.46
CA TYR A 542 33.90 21.43 -15.22
C TYR A 542 32.85 22.09 -16.10
N VAL A 543 32.44 21.39 -17.16
CA VAL A 543 31.31 21.76 -18.02
C VAL A 543 30.40 20.54 -18.12
N PRO A 544 29.32 20.46 -17.33
CA PRO A 544 28.39 19.35 -17.39
C PRO A 544 27.77 19.26 -18.79
N LEU A 545 27.64 18.05 -19.35
CA LEU A 545 27.00 17.81 -20.64
C LEU A 545 25.67 17.09 -20.49
N ALA A 546 25.67 16.04 -19.67
CA ALA A 546 24.51 15.25 -19.28
C ALA A 546 24.81 14.55 -17.95
N LEU A 547 23.81 14.42 -17.09
CA LEU A 547 23.90 13.68 -15.83
C LEU A 547 23.49 12.21 -16.06
N PRO A 548 24.16 11.21 -15.44
CA PRO A 548 23.84 9.79 -15.61
C PRO A 548 22.68 9.30 -14.73
N PHE A 549 22.15 10.17 -13.89
CA PHE A 549 20.98 10.00 -13.04
C PHE A 549 20.39 11.40 -12.84
N ASP A 550 19.10 11.50 -12.58
CA ASP A 550 18.49 12.77 -12.21
C ASP A 550 19.10 13.24 -10.87
N PHE A 551 18.95 12.39 -9.86
CA PHE A 551 19.65 12.49 -8.59
C PHE A 551 20.07 11.13 -8.03
N ALA A 552 21.03 11.18 -7.13
CA ALA A 552 21.53 10.06 -6.35
C ALA A 552 21.72 10.50 -4.91
N TRP A 553 21.45 9.61 -3.97
CA TRP A 553 21.59 9.93 -2.56
C TRP A 553 21.87 8.71 -1.71
N ARG A 554 22.39 8.97 -0.53
CA ARG A 554 22.55 8.02 0.56
C ARG A 554 21.98 8.66 1.81
N THR A 555 21.01 8.01 2.42
CA THR A 555 20.29 8.50 3.60
C THR A 555 20.48 7.51 4.72
N ASP A 556 21.15 7.90 5.80
CA ASP A 556 21.22 7.07 6.99
C ASP A 556 19.79 6.89 7.54
N VAL A 557 19.25 5.67 7.43
CA VAL A 557 17.87 5.37 7.85
C VAL A 557 17.78 5.46 9.36
N ALA A 558 17.38 6.62 9.88
CA ALA A 558 17.28 6.89 11.29
C ALA A 558 15.84 7.22 11.69
N PHE A 559 15.27 6.41 12.57
CA PHE A 559 13.95 6.63 13.14
C PHE A 559 13.99 6.55 14.65
N ALA A 560 13.32 7.51 15.31
CA ALA A 560 13.02 7.46 16.73
C ALA A 560 11.67 8.17 16.97
N PRO A 561 10.69 7.55 17.64
CA PRO A 561 9.44 8.23 17.96
C PRO A 561 9.64 9.37 18.97
N ILE A 562 10.51 9.15 19.96
CA ILE A 562 10.80 10.07 21.06
C ILE A 562 12.30 10.06 21.32
N LEU A 563 12.93 11.23 21.43
CA LEU A 563 14.35 11.39 21.73
C LEU A 563 14.54 12.51 22.78
N GLY A 564 14.77 12.11 24.03
CA GLY A 564 14.80 13.05 25.14
C GLY A 564 13.46 13.76 25.27
N ASP A 565 13.47 15.09 25.18
CA ASP A 565 12.26 15.95 25.22
C ASP A 565 11.67 16.23 23.81
N MET A 566 12.23 15.64 22.74
CA MET A 566 11.78 15.84 21.37
C MET A 566 10.94 14.64 20.89
N ILE A 567 10.04 14.90 19.94
CA ILE A 567 9.16 13.89 19.32
C ILE A 567 9.34 13.90 17.80
N ASN A 568 9.08 12.78 17.13
CA ASN A 568 9.09 12.75 15.67
C ASN A 568 7.94 13.63 15.11
N SER A 569 8.26 14.52 14.17
CA SER A 569 7.30 15.50 13.63
C SER A 569 6.15 14.81 12.89
N THR A 570 6.48 13.92 11.95
CA THR A 570 5.49 13.25 11.10
C THR A 570 4.61 12.31 11.90
N ALA A 571 5.20 11.51 12.80
CA ALA A 571 4.44 10.63 13.68
C ALA A 571 3.50 11.42 14.62
N ASN A 572 3.91 12.61 15.07
CA ASN A 572 3.03 13.50 15.84
C ASN A 572 1.90 14.10 14.99
N GLU A 573 2.19 14.57 13.77
CA GLU A 573 1.20 15.12 12.84
C GLU A 573 0.14 14.09 12.44
N ARG A 574 0.54 12.83 12.24
CA ARG A 574 -0.35 11.70 11.90
C ARG A 574 -1.07 11.10 13.11
N GLY A 575 -0.78 11.57 14.33
CA GLY A 575 -1.42 11.08 15.56
C GLY A 575 -0.90 9.74 16.08
N VAL A 576 0.23 9.26 15.56
CA VAL A 576 0.92 8.03 16.01
C VAL A 576 1.74 8.26 17.28
N ILE A 577 1.75 9.49 17.79
CA ILE A 577 2.26 9.88 19.10
C ILE A 577 1.13 10.56 19.88
N SER A 578 0.96 10.18 21.14
CA SER A 578 -0.04 10.78 22.03
C SER A 578 0.64 11.57 23.15
N HIS A 579 -0.01 12.64 23.64
CA HIS A 579 0.44 13.39 24.81
C HIS A 579 -0.52 13.18 25.99
N VAL A 580 -0.05 12.46 27.01
CA VAL A 580 -0.85 12.07 28.18
C VAL A 580 -0.10 12.39 29.46
N ALA A 581 -0.78 13.05 30.41
CA ALA A 581 -0.22 13.42 31.72
C ALA A 581 1.14 14.15 31.64
N GLY A 582 1.32 15.02 30.65
CA GLY A 582 2.55 15.80 30.46
C GLY A 582 3.71 15.03 29.83
N ARG A 583 3.46 13.85 29.27
CA ARG A 583 4.46 13.00 28.61
C ARG A 583 3.96 12.55 27.24
N TYR A 584 4.89 12.35 26.32
CA TYR A 584 4.61 11.75 25.03
C TYR A 584 4.74 10.24 25.10
N THR A 585 3.86 9.53 24.39
CA THR A 585 3.85 8.07 24.26
C THR A 585 3.67 7.67 22.80
N ALA A 586 4.15 6.48 22.45
CA ALA A 586 4.15 5.94 21.09
C ALA A 586 3.97 4.42 21.14
N GLU A 587 2.88 3.96 21.74
CA GLU A 587 2.54 2.56 21.94
C GLU A 587 2.56 1.77 20.62
N ALA A 588 1.95 2.31 19.55
CA ALA A 588 1.90 1.68 18.23
C ALA A 588 3.30 1.41 17.66
N LEU A 589 4.18 2.41 17.76
CA LEU A 589 5.54 2.34 17.23
C LEU A 589 6.44 1.45 18.08
N THR A 590 6.28 1.50 19.41
CA THR A 590 6.98 0.59 20.33
C THR A 590 6.61 -0.86 20.02
N SER A 591 5.32 -1.10 19.82
CA SER A 591 4.77 -2.42 19.52
C SER A 591 5.35 -3.02 18.24
N ILE A 592 5.41 -2.23 17.17
CA ILE A 592 6.01 -2.63 15.90
C ILE A 592 7.52 -2.83 16.02
N CYS A 593 8.22 -1.92 16.70
CA CYS A 593 9.67 -2.04 16.88
C CYS A 593 10.05 -3.33 17.62
N ASP A 594 9.24 -3.77 18.59
CA ASP A 594 9.46 -5.05 19.28
C ASP A 594 9.26 -6.25 18.35
N LEU A 595 8.22 -6.25 17.51
CA LEU A 595 7.96 -7.32 16.52
C LEU A 595 9.09 -7.40 15.50
N LEU A 596 9.54 -6.26 14.98
CA LEU A 596 10.69 -6.18 14.08
C LEU A 596 11.97 -6.64 14.77
N HIS A 597 12.20 -6.22 16.01
CA HIS A 597 13.36 -6.67 16.79
C HIS A 597 13.35 -8.18 17.00
N ALA A 598 12.19 -8.76 17.31
CA ALA A 598 12.00 -10.20 17.43
C ALA A 598 12.35 -10.92 16.13
N ALA A 599 11.84 -10.43 14.98
CA ALA A 599 12.16 -10.97 13.68
C ALA A 599 13.67 -10.91 13.36
N PHE A 600 14.30 -9.74 13.52
CA PHE A 600 15.73 -9.57 13.24
C PHE A 600 16.64 -10.39 14.16
N SER A 601 16.20 -10.63 15.39
CA SER A 601 16.95 -11.40 16.40
C SER A 601 16.62 -12.89 16.39
N GLY A 602 15.69 -13.35 15.54
CA GLY A 602 15.30 -14.75 15.42
C GLY A 602 14.36 -15.25 16.53
N HIS A 603 13.72 -14.36 17.29
CA HIS A 603 12.68 -14.70 18.25
C HIS A 603 11.33 -14.84 17.54
N ARG A 604 10.93 -16.08 17.27
CA ARG A 604 9.78 -16.39 16.41
C ARG A 604 8.46 -16.63 17.15
N LEU A 605 8.55 -17.01 18.42
CA LEU A 605 7.40 -17.43 19.22
C LEU A 605 7.27 -16.50 20.40
N LEU A 606 6.24 -15.66 20.38
CA LEU A 606 6.02 -14.60 21.37
C LEU A 606 4.71 -14.82 22.12
N ILE A 607 4.69 -14.41 23.38
CA ILE A 607 3.47 -14.22 24.15
C ILE A 607 3.41 -12.75 24.58
N ASN A 608 2.32 -12.07 24.24
CA ASN A 608 1.98 -10.77 24.83
C ASN A 608 1.10 -11.00 26.07
N HIS A 609 1.59 -10.60 27.25
CA HIS A 609 0.85 -10.67 28.49
C HIS A 609 1.02 -9.36 29.28
N GLN A 610 -0.09 -8.67 29.54
CA GLN A 610 -0.10 -7.34 30.20
C GLN A 610 0.76 -6.30 29.46
N GLY A 611 0.70 -6.29 28.12
CA GLY A 611 1.47 -5.37 27.28
C GLY A 611 2.99 -5.64 27.27
N ARG A 612 3.42 -6.83 27.70
CA ARG A 612 4.81 -7.27 27.68
C ARG A 612 4.98 -8.51 26.83
N ARG A 613 6.02 -8.51 25.99
CA ARG A 613 6.36 -9.64 25.12
C ARG A 613 7.39 -10.56 25.78
N TYR A 614 7.09 -11.85 25.74
CA TYR A 614 7.96 -12.93 26.21
C TYR A 614 8.30 -13.84 25.02
N ALA A 615 9.60 -13.99 24.75
CA ALA A 615 10.08 -14.82 23.65
C ALA A 615 10.37 -16.25 24.10
N PHE A 616 10.00 -17.22 23.27
CA PHE A 616 10.24 -18.64 23.47
C PHE A 616 11.17 -19.15 22.36
N SER A 617 12.09 -20.04 22.75
CA SER A 617 13.00 -20.71 21.81
C SER A 617 12.52 -22.11 21.41
N ASP A 618 11.54 -22.66 22.14
CA ASP A 618 10.97 -23.99 21.93
C ASP A 618 9.45 -23.89 21.72
N ARG A 619 8.95 -24.57 20.68
CA ARG A 619 7.53 -24.55 20.31
C ARG A 619 6.64 -25.25 21.31
N GLY A 620 7.06 -26.41 21.83
CA GLY A 620 6.29 -27.14 22.82
C GLY A 620 6.10 -26.34 24.11
N ALA A 621 7.14 -25.64 24.56
CA ALA A 621 7.08 -24.75 25.71
C ALA A 621 6.17 -23.53 25.46
N TRP A 622 6.20 -22.96 24.26
CA TRP A 622 5.30 -21.87 23.88
C TRP A 622 3.83 -22.33 23.86
N GLU A 623 3.53 -23.46 23.21
CA GLU A 623 2.17 -24.03 23.15
C GLU A 623 1.63 -24.39 24.53
N ALA A 624 2.46 -24.95 25.41
CA ALA A 624 2.09 -25.22 26.79
C ALA A 624 1.76 -23.93 27.58
N ALA A 625 2.56 -22.88 27.41
CA ALA A 625 2.30 -21.59 28.04
C ALA A 625 1.02 -20.92 27.49
N CYS A 626 0.78 -20.99 26.19
CA CYS A 626 -0.46 -20.52 25.56
C CYS A 626 -1.69 -21.26 26.13
N ALA A 627 -1.61 -22.59 26.27
CA ALA A 627 -2.69 -23.39 26.83
C ALA A 627 -2.97 -23.05 28.31
N GLU A 628 -1.92 -22.85 29.12
CA GLU A 628 -2.04 -22.44 30.52
C GLU A 628 -2.71 -21.07 30.66
N LEU A 629 -2.25 -20.08 29.89
CA LEU A 629 -2.82 -18.74 29.86
C LEU A 629 -4.26 -18.73 29.33
N GLY A 630 -4.57 -19.55 28.32
CA GLY A 630 -5.92 -19.76 27.83
C GLY A 630 -6.85 -20.29 28.93
N ALA A 631 -6.40 -21.28 29.70
CA ALA A 631 -7.17 -21.81 30.82
C ALA A 631 -7.36 -20.78 31.95
N LEU A 632 -6.35 -19.96 32.23
CA LEU A 632 -6.45 -18.85 33.18
C LEU A 632 -7.44 -17.78 32.70
N ARG A 633 -7.42 -17.43 31.41
CA ARG A 633 -8.36 -16.50 30.78
C ARG A 633 -9.81 -16.97 30.96
N GLN A 634 -10.10 -18.24 30.67
CA GLN A 634 -11.45 -18.80 30.85
C GLN A 634 -11.94 -18.65 32.29
N ARG A 635 -11.09 -19.04 33.26
CA ARG A 635 -11.40 -18.86 34.70
C ARG A 635 -11.64 -17.40 35.07
N ALA A 636 -10.82 -16.49 34.56
CA ALA A 636 -10.90 -15.05 34.87
C ALA A 636 -12.19 -14.41 34.33
N LEU A 637 -12.66 -14.86 33.16
CA LEU A 637 -13.89 -14.34 32.55
C LEU A 637 -15.17 -14.93 33.16
N GLY A 638 -15.05 -15.81 34.16
CA GLY A 638 -16.21 -16.49 34.75
C GLY A 638 -16.99 -17.31 33.71
N ILE A 639 -16.32 -17.70 32.63
CA ILE A 639 -16.84 -18.68 31.69
C ILE A 639 -16.73 -20.00 32.46
N GLU A 640 -17.83 -20.40 33.13
CA GLU A 640 -17.94 -21.72 33.73
C GLU A 640 -17.48 -22.73 32.69
N GLU A 641 -16.68 -23.72 33.11
CA GLU A 641 -16.52 -24.91 32.28
C GLU A 641 -17.95 -25.39 32.00
N ALA A 642 -18.43 -25.20 30.76
CA ALA A 642 -19.38 -26.14 30.22
C ALA A 642 -18.75 -27.50 30.54
N PRO A 643 -19.47 -28.42 31.23
CA PRO A 643 -18.94 -29.76 31.47
C PRO A 643 -18.45 -30.22 30.11
N PRO A 644 -17.20 -30.68 29.98
CA PRO A 644 -16.51 -30.77 28.69
C PRO A 644 -17.50 -31.29 27.70
N GLU A 645 -17.96 -30.39 26.82
CA GLU A 645 -19.00 -30.71 25.86
C GLU A 645 -18.47 -31.97 25.21
N ALA A 646 -19.14 -33.11 25.45
CA ALA A 646 -18.55 -34.40 25.20
C ALA A 646 -18.06 -34.35 23.75
N ALA A 647 -16.73 -34.33 23.54
CA ALA A 647 -16.16 -33.67 22.37
C ALA A 647 -16.98 -34.01 21.12
N ILE A 648 -17.53 -33.01 20.45
CA ILE A 648 -18.44 -33.27 19.33
C ILE A 648 -17.59 -33.96 18.25
N VAL A 649 -17.90 -35.23 17.99
CA VAL A 649 -17.25 -36.05 16.97
C VAL A 649 -18.18 -36.19 15.79
N THR A 650 -17.60 -36.34 14.61
CA THR A 650 -18.31 -36.78 13.43
C THR A 650 -18.79 -38.21 13.64
N LEU A 651 -20.11 -38.39 13.72
CA LEU A 651 -20.76 -39.70 13.74
C LEU A 651 -20.97 -40.23 12.32
N LEU A 652 -21.17 -39.34 11.35
CA LEU A 652 -21.30 -39.65 9.93
C LEU A 652 -20.93 -38.42 9.10
N ASP A 653 -20.13 -38.58 8.05
CA ASP A 653 -19.91 -37.55 7.02
C ASP A 653 -19.87 -38.26 5.67
N VAL A 654 -20.96 -38.13 4.92
CA VAL A 654 -21.14 -38.84 3.66
C VAL A 654 -21.56 -37.88 2.58
N SER A 655 -20.89 -37.94 1.43
CA SER A 655 -21.34 -37.28 0.21
C SER A 655 -21.91 -38.33 -0.74
N ALA A 656 -23.12 -38.12 -1.24
CA ALA A 656 -23.79 -39.07 -2.11
C ALA A 656 -24.74 -38.38 -3.09
N LEU A 657 -25.27 -39.16 -4.03
CA LEU A 657 -26.31 -38.72 -4.95
C LEU A 657 -27.62 -39.42 -4.55
N VAL A 658 -28.71 -38.66 -4.47
CA VAL A 658 -30.07 -39.20 -4.38
C VAL A 658 -30.80 -38.96 -5.68
N GLU A 659 -31.38 -40.01 -6.27
CA GLU A 659 -32.15 -39.89 -7.50
C GLU A 659 -33.51 -39.23 -7.24
N ARG A 660 -34.11 -38.64 -8.29
CA ARG A 660 -35.44 -38.05 -8.22
C ARG A 660 -36.50 -39.07 -7.78
N LYS A 661 -37.25 -38.75 -6.73
CA LYS A 661 -38.23 -39.60 -6.02
C LYS A 661 -37.62 -40.83 -5.32
N GLY A 662 -36.29 -40.92 -5.27
CA GLY A 662 -35.58 -41.88 -4.45
C GLY A 662 -35.28 -41.30 -3.08
N PHE A 663 -34.91 -42.16 -2.13
CA PHE A 663 -34.32 -41.73 -0.88
C PHE A 663 -33.17 -42.66 -0.48
N VAL A 664 -32.20 -42.11 0.23
CA VAL A 664 -31.07 -42.85 0.79
C VAL A 664 -31.20 -42.82 2.31
N GLN A 665 -31.11 -43.99 2.94
CA GLN A 665 -31.18 -44.13 4.40
C GLN A 665 -29.78 -44.25 5.00
N HIS A 666 -29.59 -43.57 6.12
CA HIS A 666 -28.42 -43.63 6.96
C HIS A 666 -28.86 -43.88 8.40
N GLU A 667 -28.03 -44.58 9.18
CA GLU A 667 -28.26 -44.79 10.61
C GLU A 667 -26.97 -44.58 11.39
N VAL A 668 -27.08 -43.90 12.52
CA VAL A 668 -25.97 -43.77 13.48
C VAL A 668 -26.43 -44.14 14.88
N VAL A 669 -25.57 -44.79 15.67
CA VAL A 669 -25.84 -45.06 17.08
C VAL A 669 -25.07 -44.05 17.91
N VAL A 670 -25.77 -43.32 18.78
CA VAL A 670 -25.14 -42.28 19.60
C VAL A 670 -24.34 -42.92 20.73
N GLY A 671 -23.05 -42.68 20.77
CA GLY A 671 -22.15 -43.30 21.75
C GLY A 671 -22.32 -42.76 23.18
N ALA A 672 -22.56 -41.46 23.34
CA ALA A 672 -22.73 -40.79 24.64
C ALA A 672 -24.04 -40.01 24.69
N ALA A 673 -24.56 -39.71 25.88
CA ALA A 673 -25.75 -38.87 25.98
C ALA A 673 -25.39 -37.41 25.69
N GLY A 674 -26.18 -36.70 24.87
CA GLY A 674 -25.95 -35.29 24.55
C GLY A 674 -26.61 -34.84 23.25
N VAL A 675 -26.18 -33.68 22.74
CA VAL A 675 -26.75 -33.04 21.54
C VAL A 675 -26.22 -33.72 20.28
N VAL A 676 -27.11 -34.07 19.36
CA VAL A 676 -26.76 -34.54 18.01
C VAL A 676 -27.19 -33.50 16.98
N THR A 677 -26.25 -33.05 16.15
CA THR A 677 -26.53 -32.14 15.03
C THR A 677 -26.47 -32.90 13.72
N ILE A 678 -27.52 -32.80 12.91
CA ILE A 678 -27.61 -33.36 11.56
C ILE A 678 -27.66 -32.19 10.58
N THR A 679 -26.73 -32.15 9.63
CA THR A 679 -26.64 -31.11 8.61
C THR A 679 -26.63 -31.76 7.23
N LEU A 680 -27.57 -31.34 6.38
CA LEU A 680 -27.66 -31.74 4.97
C LEU A 680 -27.31 -30.54 4.10
N GLU A 681 -26.24 -30.65 3.34
CA GLU A 681 -25.81 -29.65 2.36
C GLU A 681 -26.11 -30.17 0.95
N SER A 682 -27.16 -29.64 0.33
CA SER A 682 -27.50 -29.94 -1.06
C SER A 682 -26.61 -29.10 -1.99
N ARG A 683 -25.70 -29.74 -2.73
CA ARG A 683 -24.80 -29.08 -3.70
C ARG A 683 -25.48 -28.84 -5.05
N SER A 684 -26.47 -29.66 -5.38
CA SER A 684 -27.33 -29.50 -6.55
C SER A 684 -28.69 -30.15 -6.30
N GLY A 685 -29.69 -29.80 -7.09
CA GLY A 685 -31.01 -30.44 -7.00
C GLY A 685 -31.90 -29.87 -5.90
N ASP A 686 -32.71 -30.73 -5.30
CA ASP A 686 -33.74 -30.45 -4.29
C ASP A 686 -33.90 -31.72 -3.44
N ALA A 687 -33.22 -31.76 -2.28
CA ALA A 687 -33.21 -32.92 -1.39
C ALA A 687 -33.47 -32.48 0.05
N ASP A 688 -34.35 -33.23 0.71
CA ASP A 688 -34.90 -32.88 2.03
C ASP A 688 -34.54 -33.95 3.06
N LEU A 689 -34.46 -33.51 4.31
CA LEU A 689 -34.02 -34.31 5.45
C LEU A 689 -35.20 -34.82 6.29
N TYR A 690 -35.28 -36.15 6.45
CA TYR A 690 -36.22 -36.84 7.35
C TYR A 690 -35.45 -37.55 8.46
N VAL A 691 -35.80 -37.30 9.73
CA VAL A 691 -35.09 -37.85 10.89
C VAL A 691 -36.04 -38.63 11.79
N ASN A 692 -35.62 -39.80 12.27
CA ASN A 692 -36.34 -40.61 13.24
C ASN A 692 -35.43 -40.99 14.42
N VAL A 693 -35.90 -40.79 15.65
CA VAL A 693 -35.15 -41.13 16.87
C VAL A 693 -35.64 -42.47 17.41
N GLY A 694 -34.74 -43.46 17.48
CA GLY A 694 -35.03 -44.81 17.96
C GLY A 694 -35.32 -45.86 16.87
N GLY A 695 -35.04 -45.56 15.60
CA GLY A 695 -35.21 -46.48 14.48
C GLY A 695 -34.94 -45.85 13.11
N PRO A 696 -35.10 -46.61 12.00
CA PRO A 696 -34.89 -46.11 10.64
C PRO A 696 -35.86 -44.97 10.31
N ALA A 697 -35.42 -44.04 9.47
CA ALA A 697 -36.26 -42.98 8.92
C ALA A 697 -36.64 -43.26 7.46
N ALA A 698 -37.84 -42.90 7.04
CA ALA A 698 -38.25 -42.90 5.63
C ALA A 698 -39.17 -41.70 5.34
N PRO A 699 -39.27 -41.23 4.08
CA PRO A 699 -40.14 -40.12 3.69
C PRO A 699 -41.61 -40.58 3.55
N ARG A 700 -42.15 -41.16 4.62
CA ARG A 700 -43.53 -41.67 4.72
C ARG A 700 -44.11 -41.32 6.08
N ASP A 701 -45.38 -40.88 6.09
CA ASP A 701 -46.08 -40.51 7.32
C ASP A 701 -46.03 -41.66 8.36
N GLY A 702 -45.53 -41.35 9.55
CA GLY A 702 -45.36 -42.31 10.65
C GLY A 702 -44.02 -43.05 10.68
N GLU A 703 -43.14 -42.83 9.70
CA GLU A 703 -41.77 -43.39 9.63
C GLU A 703 -40.67 -42.33 9.84
N TYR A 704 -41.03 -41.11 10.25
CA TYR A 704 -40.11 -40.05 10.67
C TYR A 704 -40.71 -39.21 11.82
N THR A 705 -39.85 -38.57 12.63
CA THR A 705 -40.24 -37.70 13.74
C THR A 705 -40.05 -36.22 13.42
N LEU A 706 -39.00 -35.89 12.66
CA LEU A 706 -38.67 -34.52 12.27
C LEU A 706 -38.44 -34.44 10.77
N LEU A 707 -38.86 -33.32 10.19
CA LEU A 707 -38.65 -32.94 8.80
C LEU A 707 -38.06 -31.53 8.81
N SER A 708 -37.04 -31.32 7.98
CA SER A 708 -36.59 -29.98 7.57
C SER A 708 -36.95 -29.83 6.09
N ASP A 709 -37.71 -28.80 5.73
CA ASP A 709 -38.18 -28.52 4.37
C ASP A 709 -37.81 -27.09 3.94
N ASN A 710 -36.50 -26.80 3.89
CA ASN A 710 -36.03 -25.47 3.50
C ASN A 710 -35.84 -25.38 1.97
N PHE A 711 -36.58 -24.48 1.32
CA PHE A 711 -36.39 -24.18 -0.09
C PHE A 711 -35.14 -23.30 -0.34
N ASN A 712 -34.40 -23.59 -1.43
CA ASN A 712 -33.28 -22.79 -2.04
C ASN A 712 -31.82 -23.12 -1.65
N LEU A 713 -31.44 -24.40 -1.56
CA LEU A 713 -30.02 -24.84 -1.44
C LEU A 713 -29.29 -24.35 -0.18
N LEU A 714 -30.01 -23.82 0.82
CA LEU A 714 -29.43 -23.52 2.13
C LEU A 714 -29.18 -24.84 2.88
N PRO A 715 -28.11 -24.95 3.69
CA PRO A 715 -27.90 -26.13 4.53
C PRO A 715 -29.11 -26.38 5.43
N GLU A 716 -29.68 -27.59 5.36
CA GLU A 716 -30.73 -28.02 6.26
C GLU A 716 -30.11 -28.54 7.55
N ARG A 717 -30.63 -28.10 8.71
CA ARG A 717 -30.06 -28.45 10.01
C ARG A 717 -31.13 -28.85 11.00
N VAL A 718 -30.97 -30.04 11.58
CA VAL A 718 -31.79 -30.55 12.67
C VAL A 718 -30.90 -30.77 13.88
N GLU A 719 -31.26 -30.16 15.01
CA GLU A 719 -30.63 -30.42 16.31
C GLU A 719 -31.57 -31.27 17.17
N LEU A 720 -31.02 -32.37 17.69
CA LEU A 720 -31.70 -33.25 18.64
C LEU A 720 -31.10 -33.01 20.02
N PRO A 721 -31.76 -32.24 20.90
CA PRO A 721 -31.31 -32.09 22.27
C PRO A 721 -31.55 -33.40 23.05
N ASP A 722 -30.63 -33.72 23.96
CA ASP A 722 -30.78 -34.79 24.96
C ASP A 722 -30.97 -36.22 24.42
N VAL A 723 -30.24 -36.62 23.37
CA VAL A 723 -30.27 -38.00 22.88
C VAL A 723 -29.52 -38.92 23.85
N ALA A 724 -30.16 -40.00 24.31
CA ALA A 724 -29.54 -40.95 25.23
C ALA A 724 -28.47 -41.82 24.54
N ALA A 725 -27.42 -42.21 25.27
CA ALA A 725 -26.42 -43.15 24.79
C ALA A 725 -27.05 -44.50 24.36
N GLY A 726 -26.61 -45.05 23.24
CA GLY A 726 -27.14 -46.26 22.63
C GLY A 726 -28.39 -46.05 21.76
N THR A 727 -28.89 -44.82 21.63
CA THR A 727 -30.03 -44.50 20.75
C THR A 727 -29.59 -44.55 19.29
N THR A 728 -30.35 -45.24 18.45
CA THR A 728 -30.19 -45.20 16.99
C THR A 728 -30.92 -43.98 16.42
N ILE A 729 -30.25 -43.18 15.60
CA ILE A 729 -30.83 -42.10 14.82
C ILE A 729 -30.89 -42.55 13.36
N GLY A 730 -32.09 -42.68 12.83
CA GLY A 730 -32.32 -42.90 11.41
C GLY A 730 -32.45 -41.57 10.67
N VAL A 731 -31.81 -41.47 9.51
CA VAL A 731 -31.88 -40.32 8.61
C VAL A 731 -32.22 -40.80 7.20
N ALA A 732 -33.24 -40.21 6.57
CA ALA A 732 -33.54 -40.41 5.17
C ALA A 732 -33.38 -39.08 4.42
N VAL A 733 -32.55 -39.09 3.38
CA VAL A 733 -32.40 -37.98 2.44
C VAL A 733 -33.24 -38.31 1.21
N HIS A 734 -34.30 -37.54 0.96
CA HIS A 734 -35.24 -37.78 -0.14
C HIS A 734 -35.08 -36.73 -1.24
N GLY A 735 -34.85 -37.17 -2.48
CA GLY A 735 -34.66 -36.29 -3.62
C GLY A 735 -35.97 -35.93 -4.31
N TYR A 736 -36.50 -34.73 -4.10
CA TYR A 736 -37.59 -34.20 -4.94
C TYR A 736 -37.11 -33.92 -6.37
N LYS A 737 -35.81 -33.64 -6.53
CA LYS A 737 -35.02 -33.73 -7.76
C LYS A 737 -33.82 -34.65 -7.53
N ALA A 738 -33.10 -35.00 -8.62
CA ALA A 738 -31.82 -35.68 -8.46
C ALA A 738 -30.82 -34.68 -7.86
N SER A 739 -30.19 -35.05 -6.74
CA SER A 739 -29.42 -34.13 -5.90
C SER A 739 -28.12 -34.76 -5.45
N GLU A 740 -27.02 -34.02 -5.60
CA GLU A 740 -25.77 -34.30 -4.91
C GLU A 740 -25.81 -33.62 -3.55
N TYR A 741 -25.51 -34.36 -2.48
CA TYR A 741 -25.56 -33.84 -1.13
C TYR A 741 -24.37 -34.29 -0.29
N ARG A 742 -24.05 -33.53 0.77
CA ARG A 742 -23.24 -33.97 1.90
C ARG A 742 -24.12 -34.01 3.15
N LEU A 743 -24.13 -35.15 3.83
CA LEU A 743 -24.81 -35.34 5.12
C LEU A 743 -23.74 -35.47 6.20
N LEU A 744 -23.73 -34.51 7.12
CA LEU A 744 -22.86 -34.48 8.29
C LEU A 744 -23.70 -34.67 9.55
N ILE A 745 -23.44 -35.74 10.31
CA ILE A 745 -24.00 -35.98 11.64
C ILE A 745 -22.87 -35.88 12.65
N THR A 746 -23.04 -35.01 13.64
CA THR A 746 -22.10 -34.84 14.74
C THR A 746 -22.79 -35.08 16.08
N GLY A 747 -22.05 -35.58 17.07
CA GLY A 747 -22.60 -35.86 18.40
C GLY A 747 -21.52 -36.16 19.45
N PRO A 748 -21.91 -36.45 20.69
CA PRO A 748 -21.01 -36.44 21.83
C PRO A 748 -20.04 -37.64 21.88
N LYS A 749 -18.77 -37.39 22.22
CA LYS A 749 -17.72 -38.43 22.38
C LYS A 749 -17.87 -39.23 23.69
N VAL A 750 -17.70 -40.56 23.60
CA VAL A 750 -17.65 -41.46 24.77
C VAL A 750 -16.33 -41.28 25.52
N GLY A 751 -16.41 -41.04 26.82
CA GLY A 751 -15.24 -41.01 27.71
C GLY A 751 -14.63 -42.40 27.90
N ALA A 752 -13.55 -42.68 27.20
CA ALA A 752 -12.64 -43.78 27.47
C ALA A 752 -11.18 -43.29 27.38
N THR A 753 -10.33 -43.87 28.22
CA THR A 753 -8.86 -43.68 28.33
C THR A 753 -8.20 -43.69 26.95
N PRO A 754 -7.18 -42.86 26.67
CA PRO A 754 -6.74 -42.58 25.31
C PRO A 754 -6.33 -43.86 24.57
N ALA A 755 -6.97 -44.10 23.43
CA ALA A 755 -6.42 -44.96 22.39
C ALA A 755 -5.10 -44.34 21.90
N PRO A 756 -4.10 -45.15 21.52
CA PRO A 756 -2.83 -44.63 21.05
C PRO A 756 -3.06 -43.67 19.88
N THR A 757 -2.41 -42.51 19.95
CA THR A 757 -2.25 -41.59 18.82
C THR A 757 -1.81 -42.42 17.60
N PRO A 758 -2.43 -42.26 16.42
CA PRO A 758 -1.90 -42.84 15.20
C PRO A 758 -0.43 -42.44 15.10
N GLU A 759 0.45 -43.44 14.95
CA GLU A 759 1.88 -43.20 14.86
C GLU A 759 2.14 -42.27 13.66
N ALA A 760 2.95 -41.23 13.89
CA ALA A 760 3.31 -40.30 12.82
C ALA A 760 3.92 -41.09 11.66
N ILE A 761 3.40 -40.88 10.45
CA ILE A 761 3.94 -41.52 9.26
C ILE A 761 5.25 -40.79 8.98
N GLU A 762 6.36 -41.51 9.04
CA GLU A 762 7.63 -41.09 8.45
C GLU A 762 8.23 -42.30 7.73
N ARG A 763 8.49 -42.15 6.43
CA ARG A 763 9.11 -43.18 5.59
C ARG A 763 10.24 -42.54 4.82
N ARG A 764 11.38 -43.22 4.82
CA ARG A 764 12.60 -42.79 4.12
C ARG A 764 13.04 -43.88 3.15
N MET A 765 13.48 -43.46 1.97
CA MET A 765 14.10 -44.33 0.98
C MET A 765 15.24 -43.57 0.32
N HIS A 766 16.45 -44.12 0.39
CA HIS A 766 17.59 -43.61 -0.35
C HIS A 766 17.97 -44.62 -1.43
N GLY A 767 18.55 -44.15 -2.53
CA GLY A 767 18.97 -45.03 -3.61
C GLY A 767 19.63 -44.32 -4.76
N VAL A 768 20.03 -45.12 -5.74
CA VAL A 768 20.57 -44.63 -7.03
C VAL A 768 19.75 -45.28 -8.13
N VAL A 769 19.26 -44.48 -9.07
CA VAL A 769 18.52 -44.94 -10.27
C VAL A 769 19.16 -44.37 -11.52
N ALA A 770 19.39 -45.21 -12.53
CA ALA A 770 19.77 -44.76 -13.88
C ALA A 770 18.52 -44.44 -14.73
N ALA A 771 18.73 -43.87 -15.92
CA ALA A 771 17.65 -43.53 -16.85
C ALA A 771 16.79 -44.77 -17.18
N GLY A 772 15.51 -44.71 -16.84
CA GLY A 772 14.55 -45.79 -17.03
C GLY A 772 14.50 -46.83 -15.91
N GLU A 773 15.34 -46.70 -14.87
CA GLU A 773 15.26 -47.53 -13.68
C GLU A 773 14.28 -46.96 -12.65
N LEU A 774 13.67 -47.85 -11.88
CA LEU A 774 12.62 -47.54 -10.91
C LEU A 774 13.00 -48.12 -9.55
N ASN A 775 12.73 -47.38 -8.49
CA ASN A 775 12.79 -47.87 -7.12
C ASN A 775 11.47 -47.57 -6.39
N ARG A 776 11.04 -48.44 -5.48
CA ARG A 776 9.71 -48.38 -4.87
C ARG A 776 9.80 -48.40 -3.35
N LEU A 777 9.03 -47.52 -2.73
CA LEU A 777 8.78 -47.54 -1.30
C LEU A 777 7.65 -48.52 -0.99
N GLU A 778 7.76 -49.24 0.13
CA GLU A 778 6.66 -50.07 0.63
C GLU A 778 5.38 -49.24 0.84
N GLY A 779 4.23 -49.83 0.52
CA GLY A 779 2.93 -49.15 0.59
C GLY A 779 2.63 -48.61 2.00
N ILE A 780 2.16 -47.36 2.07
CA ILE A 780 1.88 -46.66 3.32
C ILE A 780 0.38 -46.71 3.60
N ALA A 781 -0.03 -47.44 4.63
CA ALA A 781 -1.42 -47.46 5.07
C ALA A 781 -1.76 -46.17 5.84
N ILE A 782 -2.85 -45.52 5.46
CA ILE A 782 -3.28 -44.23 6.02
C ILE A 782 -4.36 -44.47 7.07
N ALA A 783 -4.06 -44.13 8.32
CA ALA A 783 -4.95 -44.37 9.44
C ALA A 783 -5.99 -43.25 9.67
N ALA A 784 -5.75 -42.06 9.13
CA ALA A 784 -6.61 -40.88 9.25
C ALA A 784 -6.44 -39.98 8.02
N ASP A 785 -7.49 -39.25 7.66
CA ASP A 785 -7.43 -38.22 6.61
C ASP A 785 -6.35 -37.19 6.94
N GLY A 786 -5.60 -36.74 5.94
CA GLY A 786 -4.52 -35.79 6.17
C GLY A 786 -3.73 -35.44 4.93
N LEU A 787 -2.56 -34.86 5.16
CA LEU A 787 -1.59 -34.57 4.12
C LEU A 787 -0.32 -35.37 4.38
N LEU A 788 0.26 -35.93 3.32
CA LEU A 788 1.64 -36.41 3.31
C LEU A 788 2.53 -35.37 2.64
N ASP A 789 3.55 -34.92 3.35
CA ASP A 789 4.66 -34.14 2.81
C ASP A 789 5.65 -35.10 2.17
N VAL A 790 5.80 -35.02 0.84
CA VAL A 790 6.72 -35.83 0.05
C VAL A 790 7.86 -34.94 -0.41
N GLN A 791 9.07 -35.25 0.02
CA GLN A 791 10.29 -34.51 -0.30
C GLN A 791 11.32 -35.45 -0.93
N LEU A 792 11.80 -35.09 -2.12
CA LEU A 792 12.95 -35.71 -2.76
C LEU A 792 14.13 -34.74 -2.70
N THR A 793 15.29 -35.24 -2.29
CA THR A 793 16.56 -34.50 -2.34
C THR A 793 17.62 -35.37 -2.98
N GLY A 794 18.60 -34.79 -3.67
CA GLY A 794 19.61 -35.59 -4.35
C GLY A 794 20.37 -34.90 -5.47
N SER A 795 21.02 -35.71 -6.30
CA SER A 795 21.75 -35.31 -7.51
C SER A 795 21.28 -36.10 -8.73
N GLY A 796 21.40 -35.50 -9.92
CA GLY A 796 20.81 -36.06 -11.14
C GLY A 796 19.35 -35.63 -11.32
N ASP A 797 18.61 -36.41 -12.11
CA ASP A 797 17.22 -36.20 -12.46
C ASP A 797 16.42 -37.45 -12.10
N ALA A 798 15.62 -37.35 -11.05
CA ALA A 798 14.79 -38.42 -10.53
C ALA A 798 13.50 -37.81 -10.03
N ASP A 799 12.39 -38.48 -10.33
CA ASP A 799 11.03 -37.97 -10.10
C ASP A 799 10.25 -38.93 -9.23
N VAL A 800 9.28 -38.40 -8.47
CA VAL A 800 8.43 -39.20 -7.58
C VAL A 800 7.04 -39.38 -8.17
N TYR A 801 6.57 -40.62 -8.25
CA TYR A 801 5.23 -40.99 -8.68
C TYR A 801 4.47 -41.63 -7.53
N VAL A 802 3.19 -41.29 -7.40
CA VAL A 802 2.32 -41.80 -6.35
C VAL A 802 0.99 -42.24 -6.94
N ASP A 803 0.50 -43.38 -6.47
CA ASP A 803 -0.85 -43.88 -6.74
C ASP A 803 -1.46 -44.50 -5.48
N PHE A 804 -2.78 -44.65 -5.49
CA PHE A 804 -3.58 -45.14 -4.36
C PHE A 804 -4.08 -46.56 -4.63
N GLY A 805 -3.74 -47.50 -3.75
CA GLY A 805 -4.20 -48.90 -3.80
C GLY A 805 -3.48 -49.83 -4.79
N ALA A 806 -2.63 -49.31 -5.68
CA ALA A 806 -1.75 -50.09 -6.56
C ALA A 806 -0.41 -49.38 -6.78
N GLU A 807 0.62 -50.11 -7.21
CA GLU A 807 1.92 -49.52 -7.52
C GLU A 807 1.85 -48.61 -8.78
N PRO A 808 2.35 -47.36 -8.72
CA PRO A 808 2.38 -46.47 -9.88
C PRO A 808 3.30 -46.99 -10.99
N THR A 809 3.02 -46.54 -12.22
CA THR A 809 3.90 -46.67 -13.39
C THR A 809 4.17 -45.29 -13.99
N VAL A 810 5.16 -45.17 -14.88
CA VAL A 810 5.44 -43.89 -15.57
C VAL A 810 4.31 -43.42 -16.49
N GLU A 811 3.36 -44.32 -16.82
CA GLU A 811 2.18 -44.03 -17.67
C GLU A 811 0.86 -43.95 -16.88
N SER A 812 0.81 -44.44 -15.63
CA SER A 812 -0.39 -44.46 -14.78
C SER A 812 -0.03 -44.13 -13.33
N TYR A 813 -0.47 -42.97 -12.87
CA TYR A 813 -0.24 -42.44 -11.53
C TYR A 813 -1.32 -41.41 -11.16
N ALA A 814 -1.55 -41.20 -9.87
CA ALA A 814 -2.50 -40.20 -9.37
C ALA A 814 -1.82 -38.85 -9.08
N TRP A 815 -0.54 -38.87 -8.72
CA TRP A 815 0.23 -37.67 -8.37
C TRP A 815 1.73 -37.84 -8.67
N ARG A 816 2.42 -36.75 -9.01
CA ARG A 816 3.85 -36.78 -9.33
C ARG A 816 4.57 -35.48 -8.93
N LEU A 817 5.81 -35.61 -8.44
CA LEU A 817 6.81 -34.54 -8.43
C LEU A 817 7.72 -34.71 -9.65
N TYR A 818 7.89 -33.62 -10.42
CA TYR A 818 8.66 -33.64 -11.65
C TYR A 818 9.33 -32.30 -11.93
N GLY A 819 10.57 -32.38 -12.41
CA GLY A 819 11.47 -31.25 -12.57
C GLY A 819 12.80 -31.75 -13.12
N ALA A 820 13.63 -30.84 -13.64
CA ALA A 820 14.91 -31.24 -14.24
C ALA A 820 16.01 -31.57 -13.20
N HIS A 821 15.63 -31.89 -11.95
CA HIS A 821 16.54 -32.14 -10.82
C HIS A 821 15.87 -32.93 -9.68
N SER A 822 16.64 -33.70 -8.91
CA SER A 822 16.12 -34.49 -7.78
C SER A 822 15.88 -33.73 -6.46
N ASN A 823 15.68 -32.40 -6.50
CA ASN A 823 15.37 -31.57 -5.32
C ASN A 823 13.95 -31.00 -5.41
N GLU A 824 12.97 -31.80 -5.00
CA GLU A 824 11.55 -31.56 -5.22
C GLU A 824 10.74 -31.76 -3.95
N ARG A 825 9.61 -31.05 -3.82
CA ARG A 825 8.72 -31.21 -2.65
C ARG A 825 7.28 -30.90 -3.01
N GLY A 826 6.35 -31.65 -2.44
CA GLY A 826 4.92 -31.35 -2.53
C GLY A 826 4.10 -32.09 -1.49
N GLN A 827 2.83 -31.69 -1.37
CA GLN A 827 1.90 -32.28 -0.42
C GLN A 827 0.84 -33.10 -1.16
N LEU A 828 0.61 -34.31 -0.68
CA LEU A 828 -0.37 -35.26 -1.18
C LEU A 828 -1.51 -35.39 -0.18
N LYS A 829 -2.74 -35.13 -0.61
CA LYS A 829 -3.92 -35.39 0.22
C LYS A 829 -4.22 -36.88 0.25
N VAL A 830 -4.44 -37.41 1.45
CA VAL A 830 -4.70 -38.83 1.71
C VAL A 830 -5.96 -38.99 2.58
N ALA A 831 -6.68 -40.09 2.40
CA ALA A 831 -7.86 -40.45 3.18
C ALA A 831 -7.60 -41.70 4.04
N ALA A 832 -8.30 -41.80 5.18
CA ALA A 832 -8.26 -42.96 6.05
C ALA A 832 -8.68 -44.21 5.27
N GLY A 833 -7.84 -45.25 5.32
CA GLY A 833 -8.03 -46.50 4.57
C GLY A 833 -7.27 -46.56 3.24
N ASP A 834 -6.69 -45.44 2.77
CA ASP A 834 -5.81 -45.46 1.61
C ASP A 834 -4.56 -46.31 1.88
N VAL A 835 -4.04 -46.92 0.81
CA VAL A 835 -2.67 -47.45 0.77
C VAL A 835 -1.92 -46.68 -0.30
N VAL A 836 -0.99 -45.83 0.12
CA VAL A 836 -0.22 -44.95 -0.77
C VAL A 836 1.03 -45.69 -1.25
N HIS A 837 1.16 -45.87 -2.56
CA HIS A 837 2.35 -46.48 -3.17
C HIS A 837 3.21 -45.40 -3.83
N VAL A 838 4.50 -45.37 -3.49
CA VAL A 838 5.44 -44.35 -3.99
C VAL A 838 6.56 -45.01 -4.79
N MET A 839 6.83 -44.48 -5.98
CA MET A 839 7.89 -44.93 -6.89
C MET A 839 8.79 -43.75 -7.27
N VAL A 840 10.10 -43.95 -7.27
CA VAL A 840 11.08 -43.00 -7.82
C VAL A 840 11.58 -43.53 -9.15
N ALA A 841 11.60 -42.68 -10.18
CA ALA A 841 12.06 -43.03 -11.53
C ALA A 841 13.24 -42.15 -11.96
N GLY A 842 14.30 -42.76 -12.50
CA GLY A 842 15.49 -42.04 -12.98
C GLY A 842 15.37 -41.58 -14.44
N TYR A 843 15.82 -40.36 -14.71
CA TYR A 843 15.84 -39.74 -16.05
C TYR A 843 17.25 -39.32 -16.52
N ALA A 844 18.22 -39.23 -15.60
CA ALA A 844 19.64 -39.00 -15.93
C ALA A 844 20.44 -40.33 -16.01
N PRO A 845 21.66 -40.34 -16.58
CA PRO A 845 22.52 -41.53 -16.59
C PRO A 845 22.76 -42.13 -15.19
N THR A 846 22.73 -41.29 -14.15
CA THR A 846 22.76 -41.69 -12.74
C THR A 846 22.12 -40.59 -11.91
N SER A 847 21.18 -40.96 -11.04
CA SER A 847 20.56 -40.06 -10.07
C SER A 847 20.60 -40.68 -8.68
N GLU A 848 21.26 -40.00 -7.73
CA GLU A 848 21.27 -40.37 -6.32
C GLU A 848 20.18 -39.57 -5.60
N TYR A 849 19.35 -40.23 -4.79
CA TYR A 849 18.25 -39.55 -4.11
C TYR A 849 18.04 -40.04 -2.68
N ASP A 850 17.47 -39.14 -1.88
CA ASP A 850 16.90 -39.34 -0.55
C ASP A 850 15.43 -38.86 -0.61
N LEU A 851 14.50 -39.80 -0.48
CA LEU A 851 13.06 -39.56 -0.40
C LEU A 851 12.61 -39.59 1.07
N LEU A 852 11.85 -38.57 1.49
CA LEU A 852 11.16 -38.49 2.76
C LEU A 852 9.66 -38.30 2.51
N VAL A 853 8.84 -39.20 3.05
CA VAL A 853 7.37 -39.08 3.08
C VAL A 853 6.93 -39.01 4.53
N ARG A 854 6.24 -37.96 4.93
CA ARG A 854 5.75 -37.84 6.32
C ARG A 854 4.35 -37.25 6.44
N SER A 855 3.61 -37.64 7.46
CA SER A 855 2.35 -36.98 7.83
C SER A 855 2.62 -35.55 8.32
N VAL A 856 1.82 -34.60 7.83
CA VAL A 856 1.85 -33.18 8.24
C VAL A 856 1.11 -32.98 9.56
#